data_AF-A0A7Y1ZMG7-F1
#
_entry.id   AF-A0A7Y1ZMG7-F1
#
_cell.length_a   1.000
_cell.length_b   1.000
_cell.length_c   1.000
_cell.angle_alpha   90.00
_cell.angle_beta   90.00
_cell.angle_gamma   90.00
#
_symmetry.space_group_name_H-M   'P 1'
#
loop_
_entity.id
_entity.type
_entity.pdbx_description
1 polymer ?
#
loop_
_entity_poly.entity_id
_entity_poly.type
_entity_poly.pdbx_seq_one_letter_code
_entity_poly.pdbx_strand_id
1 'polypeptide(L)'
;MKNAVLGVFIIIAVLAPPSLLAQQTPDEYFESGILAFREQRYADAAQDFERVVSMDPENPEAYFLLARIYHETPIADESKARKSLETAMQLDPDNVQYMVARLLQLREDGWSFISDKIRESKRRSLSIQILALDSTNAYAHEEMGAGFIRDFWRYRNAIMIPGLNLGRGWGQEQRWQDSALEESGLSILDPTQATADEVLAQDYFQRTSGLENIANVADPTDVFFADEFDLERMESVGEPIQDLSQRAARVYNRAIFHLKSALEANPRHRSVYDHLMQVYALKGEYGEALKLLANMYVYYPDDEKLWTYLGYAHYKAGNLEAAAKSFETALEKLPQEELAAYNNLAYIISEEDKVAFRKDPDRFASTFWASKDPRFLTSYNERKIEHYSRLVYADLLYGSPQLNRRGWETERGQILVRYGPPNVEVTIFPHSALQINAKPTTYAGSVEGEGGGRSIDSNSRFEELNTYNIWDYGDFKFVFEDPFRTGEYRLYSPRADLLGAGALPWQNDYTIIAKETIRETPERYEYEAPGRQIELPYVVNTFKGKDGASDVYVHYGVPVGDYDVSKDNIEVTAKEGAFIISDSHDILAEKRRTIYGLRTAQIVRFDEANLWVNTQAFSTSPGKRDVSVEFELGAGTTVAVQRRTIDVPGFEEDRLSMSDMMLGYAIEETPDGKPLAAGEVVRKGLSINPAPWSVFAVDQPIYLYFEVYGLSPDPTGSREYKVEAILSKKDERSGIAKAIGGIFRRGDRGVSLTLPFTSQSPDDGQYLILDAENQEPGLYSLTLKVSDTISRKSVDTSKDLFLE
;
A
#
# COMPACT_ATOMS: atom_id res chain seq x y z
N MET A 1 -12.41 -14.17 -107.44
CA MET A 1 -12.60 -13.01 -108.35
C MET A 1 -13.79 -12.20 -107.86
N LYS A 2 -13.64 -10.88 -107.77
CA LYS A 2 -14.65 -9.81 -107.85
C LYS A 2 -16.10 -10.23 -108.21
N ASN A 3 -17.09 -9.78 -107.42
CA ASN A 3 -18.12 -8.77 -107.81
C ASN A 3 -19.45 -8.91 -107.03
N ALA A 4 -19.83 -7.78 -106.41
CA ALA A 4 -21.10 -7.04 -106.49
C ALA A 4 -22.50 -7.68 -106.29
N VAL A 5 -23.32 -6.84 -105.63
CA VAL A 5 -24.78 -6.59 -105.73
C VAL A 5 -25.64 -6.96 -104.50
N LEU A 6 -26.20 -5.88 -103.94
CA LEU A 6 -27.43 -5.69 -103.15
C LEU A 6 -28.33 -6.91 -102.93
N GLY A 7 -28.59 -7.23 -101.67
CA GLY A 7 -29.69 -8.10 -101.22
C GLY A 7 -30.35 -7.50 -99.98
N VAL A 8 -31.62 -7.14 -100.10
CA VAL A 8 -32.51 -6.72 -99.00
C VAL A 8 -32.66 -7.89 -98.03
N PHE A 9 -32.42 -7.67 -96.74
CA PHE A 9 -32.80 -8.60 -95.67
C PHE A 9 -33.68 -7.88 -94.63
N ILE A 10 -34.88 -8.42 -94.49
CA ILE A 10 -35.85 -8.13 -93.44
C ILE A 10 -35.25 -8.60 -92.12
N ILE A 11 -35.03 -7.68 -91.17
CA ILE A 11 -34.71 -8.02 -89.79
C ILE A 11 -36.03 -8.17 -89.04
N ILE A 12 -36.36 -9.40 -88.68
CA ILE A 12 -37.42 -9.70 -87.70
C ILE A 12 -36.86 -9.26 -86.33
N ALA A 13 -37.36 -8.14 -85.81
CA ALA A 13 -37.13 -7.71 -84.45
C ALA A 13 -37.94 -8.61 -83.50
N VAL A 14 -37.25 -9.49 -82.77
CA VAL A 14 -37.82 -10.14 -81.58
C VAL A 14 -37.82 -9.09 -80.47
N LEU A 15 -38.99 -8.49 -80.24
CA LEU A 15 -39.29 -7.71 -79.04
C LEU A 15 -39.31 -8.66 -77.84
N ALA A 16 -38.19 -8.74 -77.12
CA ALA A 16 -38.25 -9.14 -75.71
C ALA A 16 -38.96 -8.01 -74.95
N PRO A 17 -40.00 -8.31 -74.13
CA PRO A 17 -40.56 -7.29 -73.26
C PRO A 17 -39.45 -6.76 -72.33
N PRO A 18 -39.42 -5.45 -72.00
CA PRO A 18 -38.55 -4.98 -70.95
C PRO A 18 -38.94 -5.75 -69.69
N SER A 19 -38.04 -6.60 -69.20
CA SER A 19 -38.12 -7.08 -67.83
C SER A 19 -38.16 -5.84 -66.95
N LEU A 20 -39.34 -5.54 -66.40
CA LEU A 20 -39.43 -4.68 -65.22
C LEU A 20 -38.45 -5.27 -64.22
N LEU A 21 -37.32 -4.60 -63.98
CA LEU A 21 -36.58 -4.81 -62.76
C LEU A 21 -37.57 -4.45 -61.65
N ALA A 22 -38.14 -5.47 -61.00
CA ALA A 22 -38.88 -5.26 -59.77
C ALA A 22 -37.90 -4.54 -58.83
N GLN A 23 -38.19 -3.28 -58.52
CA GLN A 23 -37.40 -2.52 -57.57
C GLN A 23 -37.48 -3.28 -56.25
N GLN A 24 -36.32 -3.69 -55.72
CA GLN A 24 -36.27 -4.50 -54.51
C GLN A 24 -37.05 -3.81 -53.39
N THR A 25 -37.75 -4.60 -52.59
CA THR A 25 -38.58 -4.10 -51.48
C THR A 25 -37.69 -3.68 -50.29
N PRO A 26 -38.20 -2.85 -49.36
CA PRO A 26 -37.49 -2.53 -48.13
C PRO A 26 -37.06 -3.79 -47.35
N ASP A 27 -37.92 -4.80 -47.26
CA ASP A 27 -37.62 -6.06 -46.58
C ASP A 27 -36.49 -6.85 -47.26
N GLU A 28 -36.44 -6.86 -48.59
CA GLU A 28 -35.35 -7.49 -49.35
C GLU A 28 -34.01 -6.78 -49.14
N TYR A 29 -34.02 -5.44 -49.07
CA TYR A 29 -32.82 -4.67 -48.70
C TYR A 29 -32.43 -4.90 -47.24
N PHE A 30 -33.40 -5.03 -46.33
CA PHE A 30 -33.15 -5.30 -44.92
C PHE A 30 -32.46 -6.66 -44.71
N GLU A 31 -32.98 -7.72 -45.32
CA GLU A 31 -32.38 -9.06 -45.27
C GLU A 31 -30.99 -9.10 -45.94
N SER A 32 -30.84 -8.42 -47.09
CA SER A 32 -29.54 -8.25 -47.76
C SER A 32 -28.53 -7.54 -46.85
N GLY A 33 -28.96 -6.47 -46.17
CA GLY A 33 -28.14 -5.72 -45.23
C GLY A 33 -27.68 -6.56 -44.04
N ILE A 34 -28.56 -7.38 -43.46
CA ILE A 34 -28.21 -8.33 -42.38
C ILE A 34 -27.19 -9.36 -42.86
N LEU A 35 -27.38 -9.93 -44.05
CA LEU A 35 -26.46 -10.90 -44.63
C LEU A 35 -25.09 -10.28 -44.90
N ALA A 36 -25.06 -9.11 -45.54
CA ALA A 36 -23.82 -8.37 -45.79
C ALA A 36 -23.09 -8.02 -44.49
N PHE A 37 -23.83 -7.65 -43.44
CA PHE A 37 -23.26 -7.39 -42.11
C PHE A 37 -22.60 -8.64 -41.51
N ARG A 38 -23.26 -9.80 -41.59
CA ARG A 38 -22.71 -11.09 -41.11
C ARG A 38 -21.48 -11.53 -41.91
N GLU A 39 -21.43 -11.21 -43.19
CA GLU A 39 -20.28 -11.45 -44.07
C GLU A 39 -19.16 -10.40 -43.92
N GLN A 40 -19.28 -9.48 -42.96
CA GLN A 40 -18.34 -8.37 -42.71
C GLN A 40 -18.21 -7.39 -43.88
N ARG A 41 -19.16 -7.38 -44.82
CA ARG A 41 -19.28 -6.41 -45.91
C ARG A 41 -20.01 -5.16 -45.41
N TYR A 42 -19.38 -4.43 -44.49
CA TYR A 42 -20.02 -3.34 -43.75
C TYR A 42 -20.49 -2.17 -44.62
N ALA A 43 -19.74 -1.82 -45.68
CA ALA A 43 -20.14 -0.76 -46.61
C ALA A 43 -21.40 -1.12 -47.40
N ASP A 44 -21.50 -2.38 -47.86
CA ASP A 44 -22.68 -2.88 -48.56
C ASP A 44 -23.87 -2.95 -47.60
N ALA A 45 -23.66 -3.44 -46.37
CA ALA A 45 -24.67 -3.48 -45.34
C ALA A 45 -25.22 -2.09 -45.01
N ALA A 46 -24.33 -1.10 -44.80
CA ALA A 46 -24.73 0.29 -44.57
C ALA A 46 -25.54 0.84 -45.75
N GLN A 47 -25.12 0.58 -46.99
CA GLN A 47 -25.83 1.04 -48.17
C GLN A 47 -27.23 0.41 -48.29
N ASP A 48 -27.36 -0.87 -47.98
CA ASP A 48 -28.64 -1.56 -48.00
C ASP A 48 -29.58 -1.03 -46.91
N PHE A 49 -29.11 -0.82 -45.68
CA PHE A 49 -29.93 -0.19 -44.65
C PHE A 49 -30.22 1.30 -44.91
N GLU A 50 -29.32 2.06 -45.54
CA GLU A 50 -29.58 3.42 -46.03
C GLU A 50 -30.74 3.43 -47.06
N ARG A 51 -30.81 2.41 -47.92
CA ARG A 51 -31.95 2.22 -48.83
C ARG A 51 -33.22 1.90 -48.07
N VAL A 52 -33.17 1.02 -47.06
CA VAL A 52 -34.33 0.72 -46.20
C VAL A 52 -34.90 2.00 -45.59
N VAL A 53 -34.08 2.80 -44.89
CA VAL A 53 -34.58 4.04 -44.24
C VAL A 53 -35.00 5.12 -45.23
N SER A 54 -34.56 5.06 -46.49
CA SER A 54 -35.04 5.95 -47.55
C SER A 54 -36.41 5.56 -48.08
N MET A 55 -36.74 4.27 -48.05
CA MET A 55 -37.99 3.70 -48.54
C MET A 55 -39.04 3.55 -47.42
N ASP A 56 -38.57 3.33 -46.20
CA ASP A 56 -39.35 3.21 -44.98
C ASP A 56 -38.69 4.02 -43.84
N PRO A 57 -38.98 5.33 -43.76
CA PRO A 57 -38.40 6.21 -42.73
C PRO A 57 -38.93 5.95 -41.31
N GLU A 58 -39.92 5.07 -41.13
CA GLU A 58 -40.49 4.72 -39.82
C GLU A 58 -39.95 3.39 -39.29
N ASN A 59 -38.89 2.84 -39.89
CA ASN A 59 -38.26 1.59 -39.46
C ASN A 59 -37.14 1.83 -38.42
N PRO A 60 -37.42 1.73 -37.10
CA PRO A 60 -36.41 1.98 -36.07
C PRO A 60 -35.25 0.98 -36.10
N GLU A 61 -35.50 -0.26 -36.52
CA GLU A 61 -34.51 -1.33 -36.51
C GLU A 61 -33.44 -1.11 -37.58
N ALA A 62 -33.82 -0.63 -38.77
CA ALA A 62 -32.87 -0.23 -39.81
C ALA A 62 -31.97 0.93 -39.36
N TYR A 63 -32.54 1.93 -38.67
CA TYR A 63 -31.75 3.00 -38.05
C TYR A 63 -30.82 2.49 -36.95
N PHE A 64 -31.27 1.56 -36.11
CA PHE A 64 -30.44 0.95 -35.08
C PHE A 64 -29.26 0.15 -35.67
N LEU A 65 -29.51 -0.64 -36.72
CA LEU A 65 -28.46 -1.39 -37.41
C LEU A 65 -27.47 -0.47 -38.12
N LEU A 66 -27.92 0.62 -38.74
CA LEU A 66 -27.04 1.68 -39.25
C LEU A 66 -26.19 2.29 -38.13
N ALA A 67 -26.80 2.59 -36.98
CA ALA A 67 -26.09 3.16 -35.85
C ALA A 67 -24.94 2.24 -35.39
N ARG A 68 -25.25 0.95 -35.27
CA ARG A 68 -24.29 -0.08 -34.88
C ARG A 68 -23.18 -0.27 -35.92
N ILE A 69 -23.51 -0.27 -37.21
CA ILE A 69 -22.51 -0.33 -38.29
C ILE A 69 -21.55 0.85 -38.23
N TYR A 70 -22.07 2.06 -38.08
CA TYR A 70 -21.25 3.27 -38.01
C TYR A 70 -20.49 3.42 -36.68
N HIS A 71 -20.79 2.63 -35.66
CA HIS A 71 -20.08 2.67 -34.38
C HIS A 71 -19.04 1.55 -34.26
N GLU A 72 -19.41 0.31 -34.60
CA GLU A 72 -18.64 -0.89 -34.26
C GLU A 72 -17.73 -1.42 -35.38
N THR A 73 -17.76 -0.82 -36.58
CA THR A 73 -17.09 -1.38 -37.77
C THR A 73 -16.02 -0.46 -38.36
N PRO A 74 -15.13 -0.95 -39.24
CA PRO A 74 -14.07 -0.12 -39.86
C PRO A 74 -14.57 1.09 -40.66
N ILE A 75 -15.86 1.15 -41.01
CA ILE A 75 -16.48 2.32 -41.67
C ILE A 75 -17.09 3.30 -40.65
N ALA A 76 -16.52 3.36 -39.44
CA ALA A 76 -17.07 4.13 -38.34
C ALA A 76 -17.25 5.62 -38.68
N ASP A 77 -18.42 6.15 -38.31
CA ASP A 77 -18.78 7.57 -38.39
C ASP A 77 -19.69 7.89 -37.20
N GLU A 78 -19.07 8.36 -36.12
CA GLU A 78 -19.74 8.56 -34.83
C GLU A 78 -20.90 9.59 -34.90
N SER A 79 -20.82 10.52 -35.86
CA SER A 79 -21.90 11.48 -36.10
C SER A 79 -23.12 10.81 -36.70
N LYS A 80 -22.91 9.96 -37.73
CA LYS A 80 -23.99 9.16 -38.31
C LYS A 80 -24.51 8.13 -37.31
N ALA A 81 -23.64 7.47 -36.56
CA ALA A 81 -24.01 6.49 -35.54
C ALA A 81 -24.98 7.10 -34.53
N ARG A 82 -24.58 8.24 -33.94
CA ARG A 82 -25.41 8.99 -32.99
C ARG A 82 -26.74 9.42 -33.58
N LYS A 83 -26.75 9.98 -34.80
CA LYS A 83 -27.98 10.47 -35.44
C LYS A 83 -28.95 9.33 -35.72
N SER A 84 -28.46 8.22 -36.25
CA SER A 84 -29.29 7.03 -36.53
C SER A 84 -29.85 6.45 -35.23
N LEU A 85 -29.05 6.35 -34.17
CA LEU A 85 -29.54 5.85 -32.87
C LEU A 85 -30.57 6.78 -32.22
N GLU A 86 -30.34 8.10 -32.26
CA GLU A 86 -31.31 9.09 -31.79
C GLU A 86 -32.63 9.00 -32.57
N THR A 87 -32.58 8.69 -33.87
CA THR A 87 -33.77 8.49 -34.71
C THR A 87 -34.50 7.19 -34.34
N ALA A 88 -33.76 6.09 -34.14
CA ALA A 88 -34.33 4.81 -33.69
C ALA A 88 -35.08 4.97 -32.35
N MET A 89 -34.47 5.68 -31.38
CA MET A 89 -35.09 5.98 -30.08
C MET A 89 -36.28 6.95 -30.17
N GLN A 90 -36.35 7.80 -31.20
CA GLN A 90 -37.52 8.67 -31.42
C GLN A 90 -38.70 7.88 -31.99
N LEU A 91 -38.42 6.93 -32.88
CA LEU A 91 -39.42 6.08 -33.51
C LEU A 91 -39.95 5.00 -32.55
N ASP A 92 -39.10 4.48 -31.67
CA ASP A 92 -39.47 3.49 -30.65
C ASP A 92 -38.84 3.85 -29.28
N PRO A 93 -39.48 4.75 -28.50
CA PRO A 93 -38.92 5.31 -27.28
C PRO A 93 -38.86 4.35 -26.08
N ASP A 94 -39.66 3.28 -26.09
CA ASP A 94 -39.71 2.30 -24.99
C ASP A 94 -38.81 1.09 -25.26
N ASN A 95 -38.00 1.13 -26.33
CA ASN A 95 -37.08 0.05 -26.67
C ASN A 95 -35.82 0.09 -25.81
N VAL A 96 -35.78 -0.80 -24.82
CA VAL A 96 -34.65 -0.93 -23.88
C VAL A 96 -33.33 -1.17 -24.61
N GLN A 97 -33.30 -1.90 -25.74
CA GLN A 97 -32.04 -2.18 -26.45
C GLN A 97 -31.43 -0.90 -27.05
N TYR A 98 -32.25 -0.04 -27.65
CA TYR A 98 -31.79 1.22 -28.22
C TYR A 98 -31.31 2.18 -27.13
N MET A 99 -32.02 2.20 -26.00
CA MET A 99 -31.63 2.98 -24.82
C MET A 99 -30.31 2.49 -24.23
N VAL A 100 -30.10 1.18 -24.08
CA VAL A 100 -28.83 0.60 -23.60
C VAL A 100 -27.70 0.92 -24.57
N ALA A 101 -27.90 0.79 -25.88
CA ALA A 101 -26.89 1.17 -26.86
C ALA A 101 -26.52 2.65 -26.74
N ARG A 102 -27.51 3.52 -26.52
CA ARG A 102 -27.27 4.96 -26.30
C ARG A 102 -26.54 5.22 -24.99
N LEU A 103 -26.86 4.46 -23.95
CA LEU A 103 -26.20 4.52 -22.65
C LEU A 103 -24.70 4.21 -22.79
N LEU A 104 -24.37 3.15 -23.53
CA LEU A 104 -22.99 2.74 -23.81
C LEU A 104 -22.25 3.76 -24.68
N GLN A 105 -22.89 4.30 -25.74
CA GLN A 105 -22.30 5.35 -26.57
C GLN A 105 -22.00 6.63 -25.75
N LEU A 106 -22.82 6.95 -24.74
CA LEU A 106 -22.59 8.08 -23.86
C LEU A 106 -21.43 7.86 -22.87
N ARG A 107 -20.86 6.65 -22.76
CA ARG A 107 -19.67 6.36 -21.94
C ARG A 107 -18.37 6.83 -22.61
N GLU A 108 -18.39 7.11 -23.91
CA GLU A 108 -17.22 7.63 -24.61
C GLU A 108 -16.71 8.93 -23.97
N ASP A 109 -15.39 9.16 -24.07
CA ASP A 109 -14.72 10.31 -23.48
C ASP A 109 -15.15 11.62 -24.16
N GLY A 110 -15.46 12.63 -23.35
CA GLY A 110 -15.72 13.98 -23.83
C GLY A 110 -14.43 14.78 -23.98
N TRP A 111 -14.45 15.76 -24.89
CA TRP A 111 -13.30 16.65 -25.09
C TRP A 111 -13.16 17.71 -23.98
N SER A 112 -14.14 17.82 -23.08
CA SER A 112 -14.15 18.79 -21.98
C SER A 112 -14.94 18.30 -20.75
N PHE A 113 -14.57 18.80 -19.57
CA PHE A 113 -15.31 18.56 -18.32
C PHE A 113 -16.82 18.85 -18.43
N ILE A 114 -17.19 19.96 -19.08
CA ILE A 114 -18.59 20.36 -19.24
C ILE A 114 -19.34 19.32 -20.08
N SER A 115 -18.73 18.83 -21.17
CA SER A 115 -19.33 17.75 -21.96
C SER A 115 -19.50 16.47 -21.16
N ASP A 116 -18.55 16.12 -20.29
CA ASP A 116 -18.64 14.92 -19.46
C ASP A 116 -19.76 15.02 -18.43
N LYS A 117 -19.93 16.18 -17.78
CA LYS A 117 -21.05 16.40 -16.86
C LYS A 117 -22.40 16.34 -17.53
N ILE A 118 -22.50 16.86 -18.76
CA ILE A 118 -23.73 16.74 -19.55
C ILE A 118 -23.98 15.27 -19.91
N ARG A 119 -22.96 14.53 -20.35
CA ARG A 119 -23.06 13.10 -20.68
C ARG A 119 -23.45 12.27 -19.46
N GLU A 120 -22.84 12.51 -18.32
CA GLU A 120 -23.16 11.88 -17.04
C GLU A 120 -24.63 12.08 -16.66
N SER A 121 -25.12 13.32 -16.74
CA SER A 121 -26.54 13.63 -16.47
C SER A 121 -27.47 12.88 -17.42
N LYS A 122 -27.11 12.81 -18.72
CA LYS A 122 -27.85 12.02 -19.71
C LYS A 122 -27.83 10.52 -19.41
N ARG A 123 -26.67 9.94 -19.06
CA ARG A 123 -26.56 8.52 -18.70
C ARG A 123 -27.41 8.18 -17.48
N ARG A 124 -27.38 9.04 -16.46
CA ARG A 124 -28.22 8.86 -15.26
C ARG A 124 -29.71 8.92 -15.59
N SER A 125 -30.14 9.92 -16.36
CA SER A 125 -31.54 10.04 -16.80
C SER A 125 -31.98 8.82 -17.61
N LEU A 126 -31.15 8.39 -18.55
CA LEU A 126 -31.42 7.24 -19.41
C LEU A 126 -31.46 5.93 -18.61
N SER A 127 -30.56 5.75 -17.64
CA SER A 127 -30.55 4.58 -16.75
C SER A 127 -31.83 4.50 -15.93
N ILE A 128 -32.36 5.63 -15.44
CA ILE A 128 -33.64 5.66 -14.72
C ILE A 128 -34.79 5.22 -15.64
N GLN A 129 -34.82 5.70 -16.89
CA GLN A 129 -35.84 5.30 -17.85
C GLN A 129 -35.74 3.80 -18.21
N ILE A 130 -34.52 3.30 -18.41
CA ILE A 130 -34.28 1.87 -18.65
C ILE A 130 -34.79 1.05 -17.47
N LEU A 131 -34.47 1.42 -16.22
CA LEU A 131 -34.89 0.67 -15.03
C LEU A 131 -36.40 0.74 -14.77
N ALA A 132 -37.10 1.76 -15.30
CA ALA A 132 -38.55 1.83 -15.26
C ALA A 132 -39.22 0.81 -16.21
N LEU A 133 -38.55 0.48 -17.32
CA LEU A 133 -39.04 -0.46 -18.35
C LEU A 133 -38.53 -1.90 -18.11
N ASP A 134 -37.27 -2.03 -17.70
CA ASP A 134 -36.57 -3.27 -17.34
C ASP A 134 -35.81 -3.05 -16.04
N SER A 135 -36.48 -3.37 -14.93
CA SER A 135 -35.93 -3.22 -13.57
C SER A 135 -34.73 -4.13 -13.28
N THR A 136 -34.42 -5.08 -14.17
CA THR A 136 -33.29 -6.01 -14.02
C THR A 136 -32.13 -5.67 -14.95
N ASN A 137 -32.17 -4.52 -15.63
CA ASN A 137 -31.16 -4.21 -16.63
C ASN A 137 -29.75 -4.00 -16.01
N ALA A 138 -28.82 -4.92 -16.31
CA ALA A 138 -27.48 -4.91 -15.72
C ALA A 138 -26.68 -3.63 -16.07
N TYR A 139 -26.81 -3.10 -17.29
CA TYR A 139 -26.06 -1.91 -17.72
C TYR A 139 -26.55 -0.63 -17.04
N ALA A 140 -27.87 -0.47 -16.91
CA ALA A 140 -28.44 0.67 -16.20
C ALA A 140 -28.12 0.63 -14.69
N HIS A 141 -28.17 -0.56 -14.09
CA HIS A 141 -27.70 -0.76 -12.72
C HIS A 141 -26.21 -0.45 -12.56
N GLU A 142 -25.33 -0.90 -13.45
CA GLU A 142 -23.90 -0.55 -13.42
C GLU A 142 -23.69 0.97 -13.46
N GLU A 143 -24.34 1.68 -14.39
CA GLU A 143 -24.20 3.14 -14.51
C GLU A 143 -24.62 3.89 -13.25
N MET A 144 -25.75 3.50 -12.66
CA MET A 144 -26.22 4.07 -11.41
C MET A 144 -25.22 3.81 -10.28
N GLY A 145 -24.74 2.56 -10.19
CA GLY A 145 -23.72 2.13 -9.24
C GLY A 145 -22.45 2.98 -9.33
N ALA A 146 -21.82 3.04 -10.50
CA ALA A 146 -20.60 3.79 -10.77
C ALA A 146 -20.76 5.29 -10.44
N GLY A 147 -21.91 5.89 -10.79
CA GLY A 147 -22.23 7.26 -10.43
C GLY A 147 -22.20 7.51 -8.92
N PHE A 148 -22.75 6.59 -8.13
CA PHE A 148 -22.76 6.67 -6.67
C PHE A 148 -21.39 6.40 -6.03
N ILE A 149 -20.51 5.61 -6.64
CA ILE A 149 -19.13 5.43 -6.14
C ILE A 149 -18.40 6.77 -6.10
N ARG A 150 -18.50 7.54 -7.18
CA ARG A 150 -17.86 8.84 -7.29
C ARG A 150 -18.41 9.84 -6.27
N ASP A 151 -19.71 9.80 -6.01
CA ASP A 151 -20.34 10.59 -4.96
C ASP A 151 -19.87 10.13 -3.56
N PHE A 152 -19.76 8.83 -3.33
CA PHE A 152 -19.24 8.28 -2.07
C PHE A 152 -17.81 8.75 -1.81
N TRP A 153 -16.96 8.63 -2.84
CA TRP A 153 -15.57 9.08 -2.79
C TRP A 153 -15.47 10.57 -2.44
N ARG A 154 -16.35 11.41 -3.00
CA ARG A 154 -16.42 12.84 -2.71
C ARG A 154 -16.86 13.18 -1.30
N TYR A 155 -17.76 12.40 -0.70
CA TYR A 155 -18.37 12.76 0.59
C TYR A 155 -17.75 12.06 1.80
N ARG A 156 -17.01 10.95 1.62
CA ARG A 156 -16.58 10.10 2.74
C ARG A 156 -15.73 10.82 3.79
N ASN A 157 -14.87 11.74 3.35
CA ASN A 157 -13.88 12.43 4.18
C ASN A 157 -14.01 13.95 4.01
N ALA A 158 -15.23 14.40 3.74
CA ALA A 158 -15.49 15.75 3.27
C ALA A 158 -15.99 16.68 4.37
N ILE A 159 -15.36 17.85 4.46
CA ILE A 159 -15.82 18.96 5.28
C ILE A 159 -16.19 20.11 4.35
N MET A 160 -17.37 20.70 4.60
CA MET A 160 -17.81 21.91 3.92
C MET A 160 -17.68 23.11 4.86
N ILE A 161 -17.16 24.21 4.32
CA ILE A 161 -16.97 25.47 5.03
C ILE A 161 -17.84 26.54 4.35
N PRO A 162 -19.02 26.88 4.90
CA PRO A 162 -20.01 27.80 4.33
C PRO A 162 -19.50 29.24 4.10
N GLY A 163 -18.53 29.69 4.89
CA GLY A 163 -17.97 31.06 4.83
C GLY A 163 -16.85 31.26 3.80
N LEU A 164 -16.35 30.19 3.18
CA LEU A 164 -15.18 30.22 2.28
C LEU A 164 -15.57 30.82 0.92
N ASN A 165 -15.44 32.14 0.81
CA ASN A 165 -15.64 32.89 -0.42
C ASN A 165 -14.28 33.48 -0.84
N LEU A 166 -13.54 32.76 -1.69
CA LEU A 166 -12.15 33.06 -2.09
C LEU A 166 -11.99 34.38 -2.89
N GLY A 167 -13.06 35.17 -3.06
CA GLY A 167 -13.09 36.37 -3.92
C GLY A 167 -13.35 37.72 -3.24
N ARG A 168 -13.48 37.84 -1.90
CA ARG A 168 -13.82 39.14 -1.28
C ARG A 168 -12.59 40.04 -1.02
N GLY A 169 -12.03 40.56 -2.10
CA GLY A 169 -11.40 41.88 -2.08
C GLY A 169 -12.47 42.98 -2.18
N TRP A 170 -12.58 43.79 -1.12
CA TRP A 170 -13.22 45.11 -1.06
C TRP A 170 -14.76 45.15 -0.97
N GLY A 171 -15.22 45.79 0.10
CA GLY A 171 -16.57 45.67 0.64
C GLY A 171 -17.71 46.22 -0.22
N GLN A 172 -18.86 45.55 -0.11
CA GLN A 172 -20.14 46.17 0.25
C GLN A 172 -21.06 45.11 0.90
N GLU A 173 -21.75 45.51 1.96
CA GLU A 173 -22.85 44.78 2.58
C GLU A 173 -24.06 44.75 1.64
N GLN A 174 -24.51 43.56 1.27
CA GLN A 174 -25.91 43.37 0.89
C GLN A 174 -26.47 42.20 1.69
N ARG A 175 -27.44 42.53 2.55
CA ARG A 175 -28.36 41.60 3.20
C ARG A 175 -29.03 40.73 2.14
N TRP A 176 -28.98 39.41 2.31
CA TRP A 176 -29.79 38.49 1.52
C TRP A 176 -30.85 37.86 2.42
N GLN A 177 -32.09 37.95 1.97
CA GLN A 177 -33.25 37.27 2.57
C GLN A 177 -33.24 35.81 2.13
N ASP A 178 -33.26 34.90 3.11
CA ASP A 178 -33.42 33.46 2.95
C ASP A 178 -34.78 33.13 2.32
N SER A 179 -34.80 32.58 1.10
CA SER A 179 -36.01 31.96 0.52
C SER A 179 -35.73 30.90 -0.56
N ALA A 180 -34.49 30.41 -0.74
CA ALA A 180 -34.15 29.55 -1.89
C ALA A 180 -33.94 28.05 -1.58
N LEU A 181 -34.23 27.60 -0.34
CA LEU A 181 -34.03 26.20 0.07
C LEU A 181 -35.25 25.29 -0.13
N GLU A 182 -36.39 25.80 -0.62
CA GLU A 182 -37.58 24.98 -0.92
C GLU A 182 -37.76 24.64 -2.42
N GLU A 183 -37.00 25.24 -3.36
CA GLU A 183 -37.23 25.07 -4.80
C GLU A 183 -36.05 24.46 -5.60
N SER A 184 -35.16 23.70 -4.96
CA SER A 184 -34.32 22.75 -5.71
C SER A 184 -35.12 21.45 -5.90
N GLY A 185 -35.71 21.26 -7.08
CA GLY A 185 -36.55 20.13 -7.47
C GLY A 185 -35.87 18.74 -7.46
N LEU A 186 -35.38 18.31 -6.29
CA LEU A 186 -35.32 16.91 -5.89
C LEU A 186 -36.68 16.54 -5.28
N SER A 187 -37.73 16.63 -6.09
CA SER A 187 -38.98 15.94 -5.76
C SER A 187 -38.70 14.44 -5.86
N ILE A 188 -38.76 13.81 -4.69
CA ILE A 188 -38.98 12.38 -4.52
C ILE A 188 -40.14 11.99 -5.44
N LEU A 189 -39.90 11.10 -6.40
CA LEU A 189 -40.94 10.23 -6.93
C LEU A 189 -40.72 8.86 -6.31
N ASP A 190 -41.54 8.60 -5.30
CA ASP A 190 -41.74 7.32 -4.64
C ASP A 190 -42.58 6.43 -5.57
N PRO A 191 -42.12 5.21 -5.90
CA PRO A 191 -43.05 4.13 -6.10
C PRO A 191 -42.76 3.04 -5.06
N THR A 192 -43.30 3.29 -3.88
CA THR A 192 -43.77 2.34 -2.86
C THR A 192 -42.77 1.91 -1.78
N GLN A 193 -42.65 2.80 -0.79
CA GLN A 193 -42.69 2.52 0.65
C GLN A 193 -41.73 1.49 1.25
N ALA A 194 -40.73 2.01 1.99
CA ALA A 194 -40.34 1.44 3.28
C ALA A 194 -40.07 2.59 4.26
N THR A 195 -40.99 2.76 5.21
CA THR A 195 -41.02 3.80 6.24
C THR A 195 -40.08 3.50 7.40
N ALA A 196 -39.25 4.47 7.77
CA ALA A 196 -38.96 4.91 9.15
C ALA A 196 -37.92 6.04 9.07
N ASP A 197 -38.32 7.26 9.43
CA ASP A 197 -37.47 8.35 10.00
C ASP A 197 -38.01 9.76 9.66
N GLU A 198 -39.31 9.97 9.87
CA GLU A 198 -39.97 11.26 9.65
C GLU A 198 -40.11 12.11 10.92
N VAL A 199 -39.33 11.83 11.99
CA VAL A 199 -39.54 12.48 13.31
C VAL A 199 -38.36 13.34 13.81
N LEU A 200 -37.21 13.42 13.13
CA LEU A 200 -36.04 14.16 13.66
C LEU A 200 -35.71 15.50 12.97
N ALA A 201 -36.55 15.98 12.06
CA ALA A 201 -36.31 17.24 11.34
C ALA A 201 -36.64 18.53 12.13
N GLN A 202 -37.20 18.45 13.35
CA GLN A 202 -37.74 19.62 14.04
C GLN A 202 -36.81 20.31 15.05
N ASP A 203 -35.65 19.75 15.40
CA ASP A 203 -34.76 20.33 16.43
C ASP A 203 -33.63 21.21 15.86
N TYR A 204 -33.50 21.28 14.53
CA TYR A 204 -32.35 21.91 13.85
C TYR A 204 -32.39 23.46 13.78
N PHE A 205 -33.48 24.12 14.21
CA PHE A 205 -33.71 25.54 13.90
C PHE A 205 -33.50 26.55 15.04
N GLN A 206 -32.97 26.16 16.20
CA GLN A 206 -32.91 27.06 17.38
C GLN A 206 -31.52 27.61 17.76
N ARG A 207 -30.46 27.47 16.94
CA ARG A 207 -29.11 27.97 17.30
C ARG A 207 -28.41 28.84 16.25
N THR A 208 -29.12 29.73 15.56
CA THR A 208 -28.54 30.78 14.70
C THR A 208 -28.77 32.19 15.27
N SER A 209 -28.49 32.38 16.56
CA SER A 209 -28.53 33.69 17.22
C SER A 209 -27.14 34.04 17.75
N GLY A 210 -26.23 34.46 16.85
CA GLY A 210 -24.86 34.83 17.26
C GLY A 210 -23.94 35.32 16.14
N LEU A 211 -24.47 35.82 15.01
CA LEU A 211 -23.71 36.16 13.80
C LEU A 211 -23.39 37.66 13.68
N GLU A 212 -23.01 38.35 14.76
CA GLU A 212 -22.73 39.80 14.72
C GLU A 212 -21.24 40.21 14.82
N ASN A 213 -20.27 39.29 14.91
CA ASN A 213 -18.86 39.69 15.16
C ASN A 213 -17.76 39.11 14.24
N ILE A 214 -18.09 38.54 13.08
CA ILE A 214 -17.09 37.91 12.16
C ILE A 214 -16.52 38.93 11.15
N ALA A 215 -16.01 40.07 11.64
CA ALA A 215 -15.45 41.12 10.77
C ALA A 215 -13.91 41.21 10.78
N ASN A 216 -13.20 40.33 11.50
CA ASN A 216 -11.75 40.51 11.76
C ASN A 216 -10.91 39.22 11.66
N VAL A 217 -11.27 38.26 10.81
CA VAL A 217 -10.36 37.14 10.47
C VAL A 217 -9.67 37.47 9.15
N ALA A 218 -8.34 37.60 9.21
CA ALA A 218 -7.46 37.72 8.05
C ALA A 218 -7.61 36.47 7.17
N ASP A 219 -7.50 36.66 5.86
CA ASP A 219 -7.56 35.68 4.77
C ASP A 219 -7.79 34.19 5.16
N PRO A 220 -8.92 33.56 4.79
CA PRO A 220 -9.17 32.14 5.03
C PRO A 220 -8.04 31.21 4.57
N THR A 221 -7.22 31.63 3.60
CA THR A 221 -6.00 30.90 3.19
C THR A 221 -5.00 30.71 4.34
N ASP A 222 -4.90 31.63 5.30
CA ASP A 222 -3.98 31.54 6.44
C ASP A 222 -4.33 30.37 7.40
N VAL A 223 -5.57 29.88 7.39
CA VAL A 223 -6.02 28.71 8.18
C VAL A 223 -5.62 27.39 7.49
N PHE A 224 -5.59 27.36 6.16
CA PHE A 224 -5.23 26.17 5.37
C PHE A 224 -3.71 25.91 5.30
N PHE A 225 -2.93 26.99 5.48
CA PHE A 225 -1.47 27.00 5.30
C PHE A 225 -0.68 27.12 6.61
N ALA A 226 -1.34 27.09 7.77
CA ALA A 226 -0.68 26.96 9.05
C ALA A 226 0.05 25.60 9.17
N ASP A 227 1.10 25.54 9.99
CA ASP A 227 1.94 24.35 10.16
C ASP A 227 1.17 23.13 10.70
N GLU A 228 0.01 23.34 11.36
CA GLU A 228 -0.88 22.29 11.86
C GLU A 228 -2.31 22.48 11.31
N PHE A 229 -2.86 21.46 10.64
CA PHE A 229 -4.29 21.41 10.31
C PHE A 229 -5.06 20.98 11.57
N ASP A 230 -5.57 21.96 12.32
CA ASP A 230 -6.23 21.73 13.59
C ASP A 230 -7.76 21.94 13.45
N LEU A 231 -8.49 20.83 13.36
CA LEU A 231 -9.96 20.81 13.32
C LEU A 231 -10.56 21.44 14.59
N GLU A 232 -9.94 21.24 15.76
CA GLU A 232 -10.39 21.86 17.01
C GLU A 232 -10.17 23.37 16.99
N ARG A 233 -9.08 23.84 16.38
CA ARG A 233 -8.85 25.28 16.14
C ARG A 233 -9.91 25.85 15.21
N MET A 234 -10.27 25.17 14.13
CA MET A 234 -11.32 25.63 13.21
C MET A 234 -12.69 25.71 13.89
N GLU A 235 -13.03 24.71 14.72
CA GLU A 235 -14.22 24.73 15.57
C GLU A 235 -14.17 25.85 16.62
N SER A 236 -13.00 26.09 17.23
CA SER A 236 -12.80 27.14 18.25
C SER A 236 -12.92 28.56 17.70
N VAL A 237 -12.66 28.76 16.40
CA VAL A 237 -12.77 30.05 15.70
C VAL A 237 -14.21 30.32 15.22
N GLY A 238 -15.13 29.35 15.39
CA GLY A 238 -16.57 29.53 15.17
C GLY A 238 -17.03 29.34 13.71
N GLU A 239 -16.22 28.68 12.88
CA GLU A 239 -16.59 28.36 11.49
C GLU A 239 -17.58 27.18 11.43
N PRO A 240 -18.73 27.29 10.74
CA PRO A 240 -19.72 26.22 10.70
C PRO A 240 -19.25 25.05 9.83
N ILE A 241 -18.69 24.00 10.42
CA ILE A 241 -18.31 22.77 9.71
C ILE A 241 -19.56 21.90 9.48
N GLN A 242 -19.86 21.55 8.21
CA GLN A 242 -20.88 20.54 7.90
C GLN A 242 -20.24 19.18 7.63
N ASP A 243 -20.57 18.18 8.46
CA ASP A 243 -20.21 16.77 8.26
C ASP A 243 -21.09 16.13 7.18
N LEU A 244 -20.45 15.53 6.16
CA LEU A 244 -21.11 14.85 5.03
C LEU A 244 -21.17 13.31 5.17
N SER A 245 -20.78 12.75 6.32
CA SER A 245 -20.73 11.31 6.57
C SER A 245 -22.06 10.59 6.35
N GLN A 246 -23.19 11.17 6.77
CA GLN A 246 -24.51 10.59 6.53
C GLN A 246 -24.85 10.53 5.03
N ARG A 247 -24.45 11.56 4.27
CA ARG A 247 -24.63 11.59 2.82
C ARG A 247 -23.78 10.51 2.16
N ALA A 248 -22.52 10.36 2.61
CA ALA A 248 -21.61 9.30 2.16
C ALA A 248 -22.20 7.90 2.39
N ALA A 249 -22.77 7.63 3.58
CA ALA A 249 -23.41 6.36 3.88
C ALA A 249 -24.59 6.04 2.94
N ARG A 250 -25.45 7.03 2.66
CA ARG A 250 -26.58 6.86 1.73
C ARG A 250 -26.13 6.53 0.30
N VAL A 251 -25.12 7.24 -0.21
CA VAL A 251 -24.64 6.99 -1.58
C VAL A 251 -23.87 5.66 -1.67
N TYR A 252 -23.12 5.27 -0.64
CA TYR A 252 -22.51 3.94 -0.55
C TYR A 252 -23.56 2.83 -0.65
N ASN A 253 -24.64 2.90 0.15
CA ASN A 253 -25.69 1.88 0.13
C ASN A 253 -26.36 1.77 -1.24
N ARG A 254 -26.58 2.91 -1.91
CA ARG A 254 -27.12 2.94 -3.28
C ARG A 254 -26.15 2.35 -4.29
N ALA A 255 -24.85 2.66 -4.19
CA ALA A 255 -23.83 2.07 -5.05
C ALA A 255 -23.85 0.54 -4.96
N ILE A 256 -23.78 0.01 -3.73
CA ILE A 256 -23.80 -1.45 -3.48
C ILE A 256 -25.10 -2.08 -3.99
N PHE A 257 -26.26 -1.48 -3.72
CA PHE A 257 -27.55 -2.00 -4.19
C PHE A 257 -27.56 -2.17 -5.71
N HIS A 258 -27.22 -1.11 -6.44
CA HIS A 258 -27.26 -1.15 -7.90
C HIS A 258 -26.20 -2.11 -8.47
N LEU A 259 -24.97 -2.11 -7.96
CA LEU A 259 -23.91 -2.99 -8.47
C LEU A 259 -24.20 -4.47 -8.18
N LYS A 260 -24.75 -4.80 -7.01
CA LYS A 260 -25.18 -6.19 -6.72
C LYS A 260 -26.34 -6.60 -7.64
N SER A 261 -27.32 -5.74 -7.86
CA SER A 261 -28.42 -5.99 -8.80
C SER A 261 -27.91 -6.23 -10.23
N ALA A 262 -26.87 -5.51 -10.66
CA ALA A 262 -26.25 -5.74 -11.96
C ALA A 262 -25.64 -7.15 -12.09
N LEU A 263 -24.97 -7.65 -11.05
CA LEU A 263 -24.44 -9.02 -11.03
C LEU A 263 -25.51 -10.10 -10.84
N GLU A 264 -26.62 -9.79 -10.15
CA GLU A 264 -27.76 -10.71 -10.07
C GLU A 264 -28.40 -10.92 -11.45
N ALA A 265 -28.56 -9.83 -12.22
CA ALA A 265 -29.07 -9.88 -13.58
C ALA A 265 -28.09 -10.53 -14.57
N ASN A 266 -26.80 -10.22 -14.46
CA ASN A 266 -25.76 -10.80 -15.28
C ASN A 266 -24.47 -11.05 -14.45
N PRO A 267 -24.28 -12.27 -13.93
CA PRO A 267 -23.07 -12.63 -13.18
C PRO A 267 -21.78 -12.55 -14.01
N ARG A 268 -21.92 -12.56 -15.34
CA ARG A 268 -20.84 -12.38 -16.33
C ARG A 268 -20.74 -10.94 -16.82
N HIS A 269 -21.11 -9.97 -15.99
CA HIS A 269 -20.84 -8.57 -16.28
C HIS A 269 -19.53 -8.12 -15.65
N ARG A 270 -18.42 -8.28 -16.39
CA ARG A 270 -17.04 -8.15 -15.88
C ARG A 270 -16.80 -6.80 -15.20
N SER A 271 -17.12 -5.69 -15.84
CA SER A 271 -16.77 -4.35 -15.34
C SER A 271 -17.40 -4.03 -13.98
N VAL A 272 -18.49 -4.69 -13.60
CA VAL A 272 -19.12 -4.52 -12.28
C VAL A 272 -18.22 -5.02 -11.14
N TYR A 273 -17.38 -6.02 -11.38
CA TYR A 273 -16.40 -6.50 -10.40
C TYR A 273 -15.38 -5.42 -10.05
N ASP A 274 -14.87 -4.65 -11.03
CA ASP A 274 -13.95 -3.53 -10.80
C ASP A 274 -14.63 -2.46 -9.92
N HIS A 275 -15.87 -2.09 -10.25
CA HIS A 275 -16.65 -1.10 -9.48
C HIS A 275 -16.91 -1.54 -8.03
N LEU A 276 -17.29 -2.80 -7.80
CA LEU A 276 -17.48 -3.32 -6.45
C LEU A 276 -16.16 -3.41 -5.68
N MET A 277 -15.07 -3.80 -6.33
CA MET A 277 -13.73 -3.79 -5.72
C MET A 277 -13.32 -2.40 -5.29
N GLN A 278 -13.57 -1.36 -6.10
CA GLN A 278 -13.33 0.03 -5.71
C GLN A 278 -14.09 0.40 -4.43
N VAL A 279 -15.39 0.10 -4.36
CA VAL A 279 -16.22 0.43 -3.19
C VAL A 279 -15.78 -0.32 -1.95
N TYR A 280 -15.52 -1.63 -2.06
CA TYR A 280 -15.06 -2.43 -0.92
C TYR A 280 -13.67 -2.01 -0.45
N ALA A 281 -12.76 -1.66 -1.37
CA ALA A 281 -11.44 -1.11 -1.03
C ALA A 281 -11.56 0.21 -0.27
N LEU A 282 -12.44 1.11 -0.71
CA LEU A 282 -12.71 2.39 -0.05
C LEU A 282 -13.32 2.27 1.33
N LYS A 283 -14.22 1.29 1.52
CA LYS A 283 -14.94 1.10 2.78
C LYS A 283 -14.18 0.22 3.78
N GLY A 284 -13.20 -0.56 3.32
CA GLY A 284 -12.46 -1.53 4.13
C GLY A 284 -13.16 -2.88 4.28
N GLU A 285 -14.07 -3.23 3.36
CA GLU A 285 -14.92 -4.42 3.46
C GLU A 285 -14.30 -5.63 2.74
N TYR A 286 -13.11 -6.02 3.19
CA TYR A 286 -12.30 -7.03 2.49
C TYR A 286 -12.91 -8.44 2.53
N GLY A 287 -13.73 -8.76 3.55
CA GLY A 287 -14.47 -10.02 3.61
C GLY A 287 -15.52 -10.15 2.48
N GLU A 288 -16.22 -9.06 2.17
CA GLU A 288 -17.18 -9.04 1.05
C GLU A 288 -16.46 -9.02 -0.31
N ALA A 289 -15.31 -8.32 -0.39
CA ALA A 289 -14.44 -8.38 -1.56
C ALA A 289 -13.98 -9.81 -1.88
N LEU A 290 -13.55 -10.59 -0.87
CA LEU A 290 -13.13 -11.99 -1.09
C LEU A 290 -14.28 -12.88 -1.58
N LYS A 291 -15.52 -12.67 -1.10
CA LYS A 291 -16.71 -13.38 -1.62
C LYS A 291 -17.01 -13.01 -3.08
N LEU A 292 -16.91 -11.72 -3.41
CA LEU A 292 -17.06 -11.22 -4.78
C LEU A 292 -16.00 -11.85 -5.70
N LEU A 293 -14.74 -11.87 -5.29
CA LEU A 293 -13.64 -12.41 -6.09
C LEU A 293 -13.72 -13.93 -6.25
N ALA A 294 -14.29 -14.64 -5.28
CA ALA A 294 -14.62 -16.06 -5.45
C ALA A 294 -15.64 -16.28 -6.59
N ASN A 295 -16.65 -15.40 -6.72
CA ASN A 295 -17.57 -15.43 -7.86
C ASN A 295 -16.86 -15.07 -9.17
N MET A 296 -16.00 -14.04 -9.15
CA MET A 296 -15.20 -13.65 -10.31
C MET A 296 -14.32 -14.81 -10.81
N TYR A 297 -13.70 -15.56 -9.90
CA TYR A 297 -12.90 -16.75 -10.23
C TYR A 297 -13.70 -17.84 -10.97
N VAL A 298 -14.99 -18.01 -10.64
CA VAL A 298 -15.86 -18.99 -11.32
C VAL A 298 -16.11 -18.61 -12.78
N TYR A 299 -16.32 -17.31 -13.05
CA TYR A 299 -16.68 -16.84 -14.39
C TYR A 299 -15.48 -16.40 -15.23
N TYR A 300 -14.40 -15.98 -14.59
CA TYR A 300 -13.20 -15.36 -15.19
C TYR A 300 -11.90 -15.85 -14.54
N PRO A 301 -11.62 -17.16 -14.51
CA PRO A 301 -10.42 -17.70 -13.86
C PRO A 301 -9.10 -17.23 -14.52
N ASP A 302 -9.17 -16.81 -15.78
CA ASP A 302 -8.03 -16.37 -16.58
C ASP A 302 -7.83 -14.85 -16.61
N ASP A 303 -8.74 -14.06 -16.00
CA ASP A 303 -8.62 -12.60 -15.94
C ASP A 303 -7.43 -12.19 -15.07
N GLU A 304 -6.57 -11.35 -15.64
CA GLU A 304 -5.33 -10.93 -15.01
C GLU A 304 -5.55 -10.10 -13.73
N LYS A 305 -6.65 -9.33 -13.64
CA LYS A 305 -6.93 -8.49 -12.47
C LYS A 305 -7.48 -9.28 -11.28
N LEU A 306 -8.04 -10.47 -11.52
CA LEU A 306 -8.55 -11.31 -10.45
C LEU A 306 -7.48 -11.58 -9.38
N TRP A 307 -6.27 -11.91 -9.82
CA TRP A 307 -5.17 -12.27 -8.93
C TRP A 307 -4.57 -11.06 -8.21
N THR A 308 -4.51 -9.90 -8.86
CA THR A 308 -4.10 -8.65 -8.19
C THR A 308 -5.13 -8.22 -7.15
N TYR A 309 -6.43 -8.37 -7.43
CA TYR A 309 -7.51 -8.10 -6.49
C TYR A 309 -7.53 -9.09 -5.31
N LEU A 310 -7.30 -10.38 -5.55
CA LEU A 310 -7.16 -11.38 -4.49
C LEU A 310 -5.94 -11.07 -3.61
N GLY A 311 -4.80 -10.72 -4.21
CA GLY A 311 -3.60 -10.31 -3.48
C GLY A 311 -3.86 -9.12 -2.57
N TYR A 312 -4.48 -8.06 -3.10
CA TYR A 312 -4.86 -6.89 -2.32
C TYR A 312 -5.86 -7.19 -1.20
N ALA A 313 -6.95 -7.91 -1.52
CA ALA A 313 -8.00 -8.22 -0.54
C ALA A 313 -7.49 -9.15 0.57
N HIS A 314 -6.68 -10.16 0.24
CA HIS A 314 -6.03 -11.01 1.24
C HIS A 314 -5.05 -10.23 2.11
N TYR A 315 -4.23 -9.36 1.53
CA TYR A 315 -3.29 -8.52 2.29
C TYR A 315 -4.04 -7.67 3.31
N LYS A 316 -5.08 -6.96 2.86
CA LYS A 316 -5.89 -6.09 3.73
C LYS A 316 -6.75 -6.86 4.74
N ALA A 317 -7.06 -8.13 4.47
CA ALA A 317 -7.71 -9.03 5.44
C ALA A 317 -6.72 -9.68 6.43
N GLY A 318 -5.42 -9.37 6.36
CA GLY A 318 -4.37 -9.98 7.21
C GLY A 318 -3.94 -11.38 6.79
N ASN A 319 -4.44 -11.89 5.66
CA ASN A 319 -4.13 -13.21 5.10
C ASN A 319 -2.84 -13.16 4.26
N LEU A 320 -1.71 -12.82 4.88
CA LEU A 320 -0.47 -12.47 4.19
C LEU A 320 0.11 -13.59 3.29
N GLU A 321 0.03 -14.86 3.73
CA GLU A 321 0.49 -16.00 2.92
C GLU A 321 -0.34 -16.17 1.64
N ALA A 322 -1.67 -16.04 1.76
CA ALA A 322 -2.57 -16.08 0.61
C ALA A 322 -2.38 -14.87 -0.31
N ALA A 323 -2.09 -13.70 0.27
CA ALA A 323 -1.77 -12.48 -0.48
C ALA A 323 -0.50 -12.66 -1.32
N ALA A 324 0.58 -13.16 -0.70
CA ALA A 324 1.84 -13.41 -1.37
C ALA A 324 1.67 -14.35 -2.58
N LYS A 325 0.98 -15.48 -2.38
CA LYS A 325 0.70 -16.44 -3.45
C LYS A 325 -0.19 -15.86 -4.57
N SER A 326 -1.16 -15.02 -4.21
CA SER A 326 -2.03 -14.38 -5.18
C SER A 326 -1.26 -13.35 -6.02
N PHE A 327 -0.37 -12.57 -5.40
CA PHE A 327 0.50 -11.65 -6.14
C PHE A 327 1.53 -12.38 -7.01
N GLU A 328 2.12 -13.47 -6.54
CA GLU A 328 3.00 -14.32 -7.36
C GLU A 328 2.27 -14.79 -8.64
N THR A 329 1.06 -15.33 -8.48
CA THR A 329 0.21 -15.76 -9.60
C THR A 329 -0.17 -14.58 -10.50
N ALA A 330 -0.42 -13.40 -9.93
CA ALA A 330 -0.73 -12.20 -10.70
C ALA A 330 0.45 -11.78 -11.59
N LEU A 331 1.66 -11.73 -11.04
CA LEU A 331 2.87 -11.30 -11.76
C LEU A 331 3.22 -12.24 -12.93
N GLU A 332 2.85 -13.52 -12.85
CA GLU A 332 2.98 -14.47 -13.96
C GLU A 332 1.99 -14.22 -15.11
N LYS A 333 0.83 -13.63 -14.81
CA LYS A 333 -0.29 -13.44 -15.75
C LYS A 333 -0.40 -12.03 -16.30
N LEU A 334 0.16 -11.03 -15.60
CA LEU A 334 0.04 -9.62 -15.99
C LEU A 334 0.68 -9.35 -17.37
N PRO A 335 0.08 -8.48 -18.19
CA PRO A 335 0.72 -7.96 -19.39
C PRO A 335 2.07 -7.30 -19.07
N GLN A 336 3.04 -7.39 -19.98
CA GLN A 336 4.39 -6.88 -19.77
C GLN A 336 4.43 -5.39 -19.35
N GLU A 337 3.51 -4.59 -19.90
CA GLU A 337 3.38 -3.17 -19.56
C GLU A 337 3.00 -2.95 -18.10
N GLU A 338 2.05 -3.74 -17.56
CA GLU A 338 1.64 -3.65 -16.17
C GLU A 338 2.69 -4.25 -15.23
N LEU A 339 3.27 -5.39 -15.61
CA LEU A 339 4.35 -6.05 -14.86
C LEU A 339 5.55 -5.12 -14.66
N ALA A 340 5.83 -4.23 -15.61
CA ALA A 340 6.90 -3.25 -15.50
C ALA A 340 6.71 -2.32 -14.29
N ALA A 341 5.48 -1.97 -13.92
CA ALA A 341 5.21 -1.14 -12.74
C ALA A 341 5.60 -1.85 -11.43
N TYR A 342 5.32 -3.15 -11.32
CA TYR A 342 5.63 -3.96 -10.13
C TYR A 342 7.14 -4.20 -9.94
N ASN A 343 7.91 -4.14 -11.02
CA ASN A 343 9.38 -4.30 -10.99
C ASN A 343 10.11 -2.95 -10.94
N ASN A 344 9.41 -1.84 -11.12
CA ASN A 344 10.02 -0.52 -11.17
C ASN A 344 10.18 0.11 -9.78
N LEU A 345 11.38 -0.01 -9.23
CA LEU A 345 11.72 0.57 -7.93
C LEU A 345 12.06 2.07 -8.00
N ALA A 346 12.12 2.68 -9.19
CA ALA A 346 12.51 4.09 -9.34
C ALA A 346 11.60 5.06 -8.56
N TYR A 347 10.37 4.64 -8.24
CA TYR A 347 9.44 5.41 -7.42
C TYR A 347 9.64 5.26 -5.91
N ILE A 348 10.51 4.39 -5.41
CA ILE A 348 10.68 4.18 -3.96
C ILE A 348 12.14 4.15 -3.53
N ILE A 349 13.06 4.55 -4.40
CA ILE A 349 14.50 4.61 -4.14
C ILE A 349 15.03 6.04 -4.30
N SER A 350 16.19 6.30 -3.70
CA SER A 350 16.86 7.60 -3.78
C SER A 350 17.33 7.93 -5.20
N GLU A 351 17.57 9.21 -5.51
CA GLU A 351 18.12 9.62 -6.82
C GLU A 351 19.50 8.99 -7.11
N GLU A 352 20.29 8.75 -6.07
CA GLU A 352 21.60 8.10 -6.17
C GLU A 352 21.45 6.62 -6.55
N ASP A 353 20.53 5.92 -5.89
CA ASP A 353 20.24 4.51 -6.12
C ASP A 353 19.65 4.24 -7.50
N LYS A 354 18.95 5.20 -8.11
CA LYS A 354 18.44 5.07 -9.49
C LYS A 354 19.55 4.79 -10.49
N VAL A 355 20.78 5.24 -10.24
CA VAL A 355 21.93 4.94 -11.12
C VAL A 355 22.29 3.46 -11.03
N ALA A 356 22.34 2.91 -9.82
CA ALA A 356 22.61 1.49 -9.59
C ALA A 356 21.48 0.61 -10.13
N PHE A 357 20.23 0.98 -9.85
CA PHE A 357 19.03 0.30 -10.36
C PHE A 357 19.01 0.26 -11.90
N ARG A 358 19.30 1.38 -12.59
CA ARG A 358 19.36 1.38 -14.07
C ARG A 358 20.47 0.49 -14.65
N LYS A 359 21.54 0.25 -13.90
CA LYS A 359 22.68 -0.56 -14.35
C LYS A 359 22.39 -2.05 -14.29
N ASP A 360 21.72 -2.49 -13.22
CA ASP A 360 21.37 -3.89 -12.98
C ASP A 360 20.07 -3.96 -12.15
N PRO A 361 18.89 -3.84 -12.80
CA PRO A 361 17.61 -3.74 -12.10
C PRO A 361 17.29 -4.97 -11.25
N ASP A 362 17.58 -6.16 -11.75
CA ASP A 362 17.24 -7.43 -11.10
C ASP A 362 18.06 -7.63 -9.82
N ARG A 363 19.38 -7.43 -9.91
CA ARG A 363 20.25 -7.53 -8.74
C ARG A 363 19.91 -6.47 -7.70
N PHE A 364 19.71 -5.23 -8.14
CA PHE A 364 19.34 -4.14 -7.23
C PHE A 364 18.02 -4.45 -6.53
N ALA A 365 17.00 -4.91 -7.28
CA ALA A 365 15.71 -5.24 -6.70
C ALA A 365 15.79 -6.40 -5.70
N SER A 366 16.58 -7.44 -6.00
CA SER A 366 16.83 -8.54 -5.06
C SER A 366 17.41 -8.03 -3.74
N THR A 367 18.49 -7.24 -3.80
CA THR A 367 19.14 -6.68 -2.60
C THR A 367 18.23 -5.70 -1.87
N PHE A 368 17.51 -4.83 -2.60
CA PHE A 368 16.58 -3.87 -2.01
C PHE A 368 15.50 -4.58 -1.20
N TRP A 369 14.80 -5.55 -1.79
CA TRP A 369 13.74 -6.26 -1.09
C TRP A 369 14.29 -7.08 0.08
N ALA A 370 15.43 -7.76 -0.08
CA ALA A 370 16.07 -8.48 1.02
C ALA A 370 16.43 -7.56 2.20
N SER A 371 16.94 -6.35 1.92
CA SER A 371 17.24 -5.36 2.96
C SER A 371 16.02 -4.82 3.69
N LYS A 372 14.85 -4.88 3.03
CA LYS A 372 13.58 -4.37 3.53
C LYS A 372 12.68 -5.45 4.11
N ASP A 373 13.17 -6.68 4.19
CA ASP A 373 12.44 -7.81 4.76
C ASP A 373 12.42 -7.70 6.31
N PRO A 374 11.24 -7.43 6.90
CA PRO A 374 11.15 -7.36 8.35
C PRO A 374 11.22 -8.75 9.00
N ARG A 375 10.91 -9.83 8.28
CA ARG A 375 10.78 -11.19 8.85
C ARG A 375 11.21 -12.30 7.89
N PHE A 376 12.43 -12.77 8.06
CA PHE A 376 12.97 -13.92 7.31
C PHE A 376 12.34 -15.27 7.70
N LEU A 377 11.60 -15.32 8.81
CA LEU A 377 10.88 -16.52 9.25
C LEU A 377 9.69 -16.84 8.34
N THR A 378 9.12 -15.85 7.67
CA THR A 378 8.03 -16.08 6.72
C THR A 378 8.60 -16.47 5.34
N SER A 379 7.76 -17.04 4.49
CA SER A 379 8.16 -17.44 3.13
C SER A 379 7.96 -16.33 2.10
N TYR A 380 7.56 -15.15 2.54
CA TYR A 380 7.25 -13.98 1.72
C TYR A 380 7.88 -12.75 2.37
N ASN A 381 7.89 -11.63 1.66
CA ASN A 381 8.44 -10.39 2.18
C ASN A 381 7.28 -9.41 2.42
N GLU A 382 7.01 -9.05 3.68
CA GLU A 382 5.86 -8.23 4.06
C GLU A 382 5.89 -6.85 3.41
N ARG A 383 7.08 -6.23 3.34
CA ARG A 383 7.25 -4.95 2.66
C ARG A 383 6.89 -5.05 1.18
N LYS A 384 7.32 -6.12 0.51
CA LYS A 384 7.12 -6.32 -0.93
C LYS A 384 5.66 -6.56 -1.29
N ILE A 385 4.96 -7.41 -0.53
CA ILE A 385 3.51 -7.62 -0.74
C ILE A 385 2.70 -6.36 -0.43
N GLU A 386 3.15 -5.57 0.56
CA GLU A 386 2.53 -4.28 0.87
C GLU A 386 2.70 -3.28 -0.28
N HIS A 387 3.89 -3.22 -0.89
CA HIS A 387 4.14 -2.40 -2.06
C HIS A 387 3.21 -2.77 -3.23
N TYR A 388 3.04 -4.07 -3.49
CA TYR A 388 2.11 -4.56 -4.51
C TYR A 388 0.67 -4.18 -4.20
N SER A 389 0.27 -4.27 -2.93
CA SER A 389 -1.03 -3.78 -2.47
C SER A 389 -1.20 -2.27 -2.70
N ARG A 390 -0.16 -1.45 -2.49
CA ARG A 390 -0.22 -0.01 -2.80
C ARG A 390 -0.42 0.27 -4.29
N LEU A 391 0.25 -0.47 -5.17
CA LEU A 391 0.07 -0.35 -6.62
C LEU A 391 -1.36 -0.68 -7.04
N VAL A 392 -1.92 -1.80 -6.54
CA VAL A 392 -3.31 -2.17 -6.81
C VAL A 392 -4.29 -1.12 -6.29
N TYR A 393 -4.07 -0.62 -5.06
CA TYR A 393 -4.91 0.40 -4.47
C TYR A 393 -4.85 1.73 -5.23
N ALA A 394 -3.65 2.12 -5.68
CA ALA A 394 -3.47 3.30 -6.52
C ALA A 394 -4.25 3.15 -7.82
N ASP A 395 -4.13 2.01 -8.49
CA ASP A 395 -4.81 1.75 -9.77
C ASP A 395 -6.32 1.70 -9.65
N LEU A 396 -6.84 1.12 -8.56
CA LEU A 396 -8.27 1.08 -8.28
C LEU A 396 -8.87 2.49 -8.11
N LEU A 397 -8.16 3.42 -7.46
CA LEU A 397 -8.77 4.66 -6.97
C LEU A 397 -8.30 5.94 -7.64
N TYR A 398 -7.07 5.95 -8.15
CA TYR A 398 -6.40 7.14 -8.64
C TYR A 398 -6.05 7.05 -10.13
N GLY A 399 -6.52 6.02 -10.84
CA GLY A 399 -6.40 5.97 -12.29
C GLY A 399 -7.15 7.11 -12.98
N SER A 400 -6.60 7.56 -14.12
CA SER A 400 -7.23 8.55 -15.01
C SER A 400 -7.45 7.93 -16.39
N PRO A 401 -8.60 7.27 -16.62
CA PRO A 401 -8.91 6.69 -17.93
C PRO A 401 -8.89 7.74 -19.06
N GLN A 402 -9.36 8.96 -18.79
CA GLN A 402 -9.42 10.05 -19.78
C GLN A 402 -8.04 10.46 -20.28
N LEU A 403 -7.03 10.40 -19.42
CA LEU A 403 -5.65 10.74 -19.76
C LEU A 403 -4.83 9.51 -20.15
N ASN A 404 -5.46 8.33 -20.23
CA ASN A 404 -4.80 7.05 -20.40
C ASN A 404 -3.65 6.86 -19.40
N ARG A 405 -3.91 7.18 -18.12
CA ARG A 405 -2.95 7.01 -17.02
C ARG A 405 -3.47 6.00 -16.01
N ARG A 406 -2.63 5.03 -15.66
CA ARG A 406 -2.88 4.10 -14.55
C ARG A 406 -2.70 4.82 -13.22
N GLY A 407 -3.28 4.27 -12.17
CA GLY A 407 -3.33 4.99 -10.89
C GLY A 407 -1.95 5.29 -10.31
N TRP A 408 -1.02 4.34 -10.39
CA TRP A 408 0.38 4.52 -9.97
C TRP A 408 1.17 5.56 -10.77
N GLU A 409 0.66 6.02 -11.92
CA GLU A 409 1.29 7.06 -12.73
C GLU A 409 0.84 8.46 -12.34
N THR A 410 -0.30 8.58 -11.65
CA THR A 410 -0.82 9.86 -11.16
C THR A 410 -0.04 10.35 -9.94
N GLU A 411 -0.08 11.67 -9.68
CA GLU A 411 0.66 12.25 -8.56
C GLU A 411 0.20 11.70 -7.22
N ARG A 412 -1.12 11.55 -7.00
CA ARG A 412 -1.65 10.89 -5.80
C ARG A 412 -1.22 9.43 -5.69
N GLY A 413 -1.26 8.69 -6.80
CA GLY A 413 -0.82 7.29 -6.80
C GLY A 413 0.66 7.15 -6.47
N GLN A 414 1.52 8.02 -7.00
CA GLN A 414 2.95 8.00 -6.68
C GLN A 414 3.22 8.31 -5.19
N ILE A 415 2.53 9.31 -4.62
CA ILE A 415 2.61 9.61 -3.19
C ILE A 415 2.12 8.42 -2.34
N LEU A 416 0.98 7.82 -2.71
CA LEU A 416 0.45 6.64 -2.04
C LEU A 416 1.41 5.45 -2.11
N VAL A 417 2.04 5.19 -3.26
CA VAL A 417 3.00 4.08 -3.42
C VAL A 417 4.23 4.28 -2.54
N ARG A 418 4.70 5.53 -2.38
CA ARG A 418 5.86 5.88 -1.54
C ARG A 418 5.58 5.78 -0.05
N TYR A 419 4.46 6.33 0.41
CA TYR A 419 4.23 6.57 1.83
C TYR A 419 3.07 5.78 2.43
N GLY A 420 2.28 5.09 1.59
CA GLY A 420 1.06 4.42 2.03
C GLY A 420 -0.10 5.39 2.22
N PRO A 421 -1.23 4.93 2.81
CA PRO A 421 -2.34 5.81 3.15
C PRO A 421 -1.90 6.86 4.18
N PRO A 422 -2.42 8.10 4.12
CA PRO A 422 -2.12 9.11 5.12
C PRO A 422 -2.77 8.80 6.46
N ASN A 423 -2.24 9.37 7.54
CA ASN A 423 -2.83 9.29 8.89
C ASN A 423 -4.17 10.02 8.92
N VAL A 424 -4.25 11.15 8.21
CA VAL A 424 -5.46 11.94 8.03
C VAL A 424 -5.64 12.26 6.54
N GLU A 425 -6.84 12.00 6.03
CA GLU A 425 -7.28 12.41 4.69
C GLU A 425 -8.50 13.31 4.83
N VAL A 426 -8.45 14.53 4.30
CA VAL A 426 -9.59 15.45 4.28
C VAL A 426 -9.84 15.97 2.87
N THR A 427 -11.11 16.09 2.48
CA THR A 427 -11.54 16.78 1.27
C THR A 427 -12.30 18.05 1.63
N ILE A 428 -11.92 19.18 1.06
CA ILE A 428 -12.50 20.48 1.37
C ILE A 428 -13.32 20.98 0.17
N PHE A 429 -14.57 21.38 0.45
CA PHE A 429 -15.48 21.98 -0.52
C PHE A 429 -15.79 23.45 -0.19
N PRO A 430 -15.53 24.41 -1.10
CA PRO A 430 -16.03 25.76 -0.97
C PRO A 430 -17.57 25.82 -1.18
N HIS A 431 -18.25 26.70 -0.44
CA HIS A 431 -19.74 26.77 -0.38
C HIS A 431 -20.43 27.03 -1.73
N SER A 432 -19.80 27.81 -2.62
CA SER A 432 -20.26 28.10 -3.98
C SER A 432 -20.47 26.85 -4.86
N ALA A 433 -19.84 25.73 -4.50
CA ALA A 433 -19.87 24.48 -5.25
C ALA A 433 -21.24 23.75 -5.25
N LEU A 434 -22.12 24.06 -4.28
CA LEU A 434 -23.45 23.45 -4.15
C LEU A 434 -24.58 24.20 -4.89
N GLN A 435 -24.37 25.48 -5.25
CA GLN A 435 -25.42 26.37 -5.77
C GLN A 435 -25.40 26.56 -7.30
N ILE A 436 -24.81 25.63 -8.07
CA ILE A 436 -24.87 25.69 -9.55
C ILE A 436 -26.25 25.22 -10.04
N ASN A 437 -27.28 26.03 -9.76
CA ASN A 437 -28.54 26.07 -10.49
C ASN A 437 -28.53 27.15 -11.58
N ALA A 438 -27.36 27.70 -11.93
CA ALA A 438 -27.25 28.56 -13.09
C ALA A 438 -27.43 27.69 -14.35
N LYS A 439 -28.64 27.72 -14.94
CA LYS A 439 -28.85 27.35 -16.34
C LYS A 439 -27.67 27.90 -17.14
N PRO A 440 -26.98 27.09 -17.97
CA PRO A 440 -25.95 27.64 -18.84
C PRO A 440 -26.66 28.64 -19.74
N THR A 441 -26.56 29.93 -19.44
CA THR A 441 -27.09 30.97 -20.30
C THR A 441 -26.35 30.83 -21.60
N THR A 442 -27.08 30.41 -22.62
CA THR A 442 -26.72 30.41 -24.02
C THR A 442 -26.00 31.72 -24.36
N TYR A 443 -24.67 31.69 -24.43
CA TYR A 443 -23.91 32.71 -25.14
C TYR A 443 -23.50 32.13 -26.49
N ALA A 444 -24.52 31.96 -27.32
CA ALA A 444 -24.38 31.86 -28.76
C ALA A 444 -25.26 32.96 -29.36
N GLY A 445 -24.62 34.07 -29.77
CA GLY A 445 -25.19 35.07 -30.67
C GLY A 445 -25.65 36.39 -30.05
N SER A 446 -24.82 37.44 -30.16
CA SER A 446 -25.13 38.65 -30.95
C SER A 446 -24.03 39.70 -30.75
N VAL A 447 -23.47 40.17 -31.86
CA VAL A 447 -22.64 41.37 -31.95
C VAL A 447 -23.55 42.60 -31.83
N GLU A 448 -22.97 43.68 -31.31
CA GLU A 448 -23.46 45.08 -31.21
C GLU A 448 -24.06 45.54 -29.88
N GLY A 449 -23.37 46.51 -29.27
CA GLY A 449 -23.80 47.25 -28.09
C GLY A 449 -22.63 47.76 -27.25
N GLU A 450 -22.04 48.87 -27.65
CA GLU A 450 -21.04 49.61 -26.86
C GLU A 450 -21.59 50.00 -25.48
N GLY A 451 -20.77 49.82 -24.44
CA GLY A 451 -20.89 50.55 -23.17
C GLY A 451 -20.85 49.68 -21.92
N GLY A 452 -19.65 49.52 -21.34
CA GLY A 452 -19.47 49.18 -19.91
C GLY A 452 -19.27 47.69 -19.58
N GLY A 453 -18.25 47.06 -20.17
CA GLY A 453 -17.84 45.71 -19.76
C GLY A 453 -17.12 45.72 -18.41
N ARG A 454 -17.81 45.37 -17.32
CA ARG A 454 -17.15 44.72 -16.18
C ARG A 454 -16.72 43.34 -16.65
N SER A 455 -15.42 43.19 -16.92
CA SER A 455 -14.79 41.89 -17.05
C SER A 455 -14.89 41.19 -15.70
N ILE A 456 -15.88 40.30 -15.54
CA ILE A 456 -15.84 39.31 -14.46
C ILE A 456 -14.77 38.32 -14.89
N ASP A 457 -13.65 38.31 -14.17
CA ASP A 457 -12.50 37.47 -14.45
C ASP A 457 -12.92 35.99 -14.40
N SER A 458 -12.83 35.30 -15.54
CA SER A 458 -13.22 33.89 -15.66
C SER A 458 -12.48 33.00 -14.66
N ASN A 459 -11.27 33.41 -14.22
CA ASN A 459 -10.48 32.67 -13.24
C ASN A 459 -11.13 32.61 -11.84
N SER A 460 -11.82 33.66 -11.39
CA SER A 460 -12.48 33.70 -10.07
C SER A 460 -13.59 32.65 -9.93
N ARG A 461 -14.32 32.39 -11.02
CA ARG A 461 -15.35 31.34 -11.09
C ARG A 461 -14.78 29.93 -11.03
N PHE A 462 -13.53 29.70 -11.42
CA PHE A 462 -12.91 28.37 -11.33
C PHE A 462 -12.34 28.11 -9.92
N GLU A 463 -11.87 29.14 -9.22
CA GLU A 463 -11.45 29.06 -7.81
C GLU A 463 -12.65 28.78 -6.88
N GLU A 464 -13.83 29.35 -7.16
CA GLU A 464 -15.10 29.01 -6.48
C GLU A 464 -15.55 27.55 -6.67
N LEU A 465 -14.90 26.79 -7.56
CA LEU A 465 -15.23 25.40 -7.90
C LEU A 465 -14.14 24.40 -7.53
N ASN A 466 -12.98 24.87 -7.07
CA ASN A 466 -11.84 24.00 -6.80
C ASN A 466 -12.11 23.10 -5.58
N THR A 467 -11.74 21.83 -5.67
CA THR A 467 -11.80 20.89 -4.54
C THR A 467 -10.40 20.55 -4.11
N TYR A 468 -10.13 20.68 -2.81
CA TYR A 468 -8.82 20.35 -2.25
C TYR A 468 -8.87 19.02 -1.53
N ASN A 469 -7.81 18.22 -1.65
CA ASN A 469 -7.62 16.99 -0.90
C ASN A 469 -6.28 17.06 -0.17
N ILE A 470 -6.33 16.95 1.15
CA ILE A 470 -5.20 17.11 2.05
C ILE A 470 -4.87 15.75 2.64
N TRP A 471 -3.62 15.33 2.48
CA TRP A 471 -3.06 14.11 3.03
C TRP A 471 -2.01 14.49 4.06
N ASP A 472 -2.21 14.10 5.31
CA ASP A 472 -1.31 14.37 6.42
C ASP A 472 -0.68 13.08 6.94
N TYR A 473 0.66 13.04 6.96
CA TYR A 473 1.47 11.93 7.45
C TYR A 473 2.10 12.21 8.82
N GLY A 474 1.79 13.35 9.44
CA GLY A 474 2.28 13.82 10.74
C GLY A 474 3.49 14.74 10.62
N ASP A 475 4.55 14.30 9.94
CA ASP A 475 5.78 15.06 9.75
C ASP A 475 5.85 15.82 8.41
N PHE A 476 5.03 15.42 7.44
CA PHE A 476 4.82 16.15 6.20
C PHE A 476 3.39 15.98 5.69
N LYS A 477 2.95 16.93 4.86
CA LYS A 477 1.63 16.94 4.23
C LYS A 477 1.73 17.12 2.73
N PHE A 478 0.71 16.64 2.01
CA PHE A 478 0.50 16.91 0.60
C PHE A 478 -0.88 17.51 0.39
N VAL A 479 -0.94 18.56 -0.41
CA VAL A 479 -2.20 19.19 -0.83
C VAL A 479 -2.36 18.99 -2.32
N PHE A 480 -3.50 18.44 -2.69
CA PHE A 480 -3.92 18.25 -4.07
C PHE A 480 -5.12 19.14 -4.39
N GLU A 481 -5.23 19.57 -5.63
CA GLU A 481 -6.37 20.31 -6.16
C GLU A 481 -7.01 19.60 -7.35
N ASP A 482 -8.33 19.69 -7.44
CA ASP A 482 -9.16 19.29 -8.58
C ASP A 482 -9.97 20.51 -9.05
N PRO A 483 -9.39 21.34 -9.93
CA PRO A 483 -9.97 22.63 -10.31
C PRO A 483 -11.26 22.49 -11.11
N PHE A 484 -11.52 21.31 -11.68
CA PHE A 484 -12.69 21.06 -12.52
C PHE A 484 -13.69 20.10 -11.88
N ARG A 485 -13.40 19.49 -10.73
CA ARG A 485 -14.24 18.47 -10.10
C ARG A 485 -14.47 17.25 -11.01
N THR A 486 -13.44 16.90 -11.78
CA THR A 486 -13.41 15.70 -12.62
C THR A 486 -13.10 14.45 -11.80
N GLY A 487 -12.46 14.61 -10.64
CA GLY A 487 -11.77 13.55 -9.90
C GLY A 487 -10.27 13.50 -10.23
N GLU A 488 -9.79 14.37 -11.12
CA GLU A 488 -8.39 14.48 -11.54
C GLU A 488 -7.65 15.46 -10.65
N TYR A 489 -6.97 14.92 -9.65
CA TYR A 489 -6.20 15.72 -8.71
C TYR A 489 -4.76 15.85 -9.15
N ARG A 490 -4.20 17.04 -8.92
CA ARG A 490 -2.78 17.35 -9.05
C ARG A 490 -2.26 18.01 -7.80
N LEU A 491 -0.96 17.96 -7.55
CA LEU A 491 -0.30 18.71 -6.49
C LEU A 491 -0.59 20.19 -6.65
N TYR A 492 -0.99 20.81 -5.56
CA TYR A 492 -1.29 22.23 -5.54
C TYR A 492 -0.01 23.05 -5.76
N SER A 493 -0.09 24.05 -6.63
CA SER A 493 0.96 25.07 -6.79
C SER A 493 0.27 26.44 -6.90
N PRO A 494 0.67 27.42 -6.08
CA PRO A 494 0.05 28.73 -6.07
C PRO A 494 0.32 29.49 -7.37
N ARG A 495 -0.62 30.35 -7.76
CA ARG A 495 -0.48 31.14 -8.98
C ARG A 495 0.64 32.19 -8.85
N ALA A 496 1.26 32.51 -9.98
CA ALA A 496 2.40 33.44 -10.04
C ALA A 496 2.08 34.87 -9.53
N ASP A 497 0.82 35.29 -9.58
CA ASP A 497 0.34 36.58 -9.07
C ASP A 497 0.29 36.61 -7.53
N LEU A 498 -0.03 35.49 -6.88
CA LEU A 498 0.02 35.34 -5.42
C LEU A 498 1.47 35.34 -4.88
N LEU A 499 2.43 34.88 -5.69
CA LEU A 499 3.87 34.92 -5.37
C LEU A 499 4.46 36.34 -5.32
N GLY A 500 3.81 37.31 -5.99
CA GLY A 500 4.29 38.70 -6.05
C GLY A 500 3.96 39.55 -4.81
N ALA A 501 3.06 39.09 -3.94
CA ALA A 501 2.53 39.84 -2.81
C ALA A 501 3.32 39.65 -1.49
N GLY A 502 4.52 39.04 -1.54
CA GLY A 502 5.37 38.79 -0.37
C GLY A 502 5.20 37.41 0.27
N ALA A 503 4.35 36.54 -0.28
CA ALA A 503 4.30 35.13 0.08
C ALA A 503 5.57 34.43 -0.44
N LEU A 504 6.28 33.69 0.42
CA LEU A 504 7.48 32.95 0.02
C LEU A 504 7.04 31.75 -0.86
N PRO A 505 7.52 31.62 -2.12
CA PRO A 505 7.01 30.63 -3.07
C PRO A 505 7.07 29.17 -2.61
N TRP A 506 8.01 28.83 -1.73
CA TRP A 506 8.22 27.46 -1.25
C TRP A 506 7.35 27.10 -0.04
N GLN A 507 6.71 28.06 0.65
CA GLN A 507 5.92 27.74 1.83
C GLN A 507 4.62 26.98 1.49
N ASN A 508 4.04 27.24 0.31
CA ASN A 508 2.72 26.71 -0.07
C ASN A 508 2.69 26.05 -1.47
N ASP A 509 3.84 25.81 -2.11
CA ASP A 509 3.92 25.08 -3.39
C ASP A 509 4.20 23.59 -3.15
N TYR A 510 3.14 22.78 -3.20
CA TYR A 510 3.23 21.34 -2.96
C TYR A 510 3.88 20.57 -4.11
N THR A 511 4.06 21.18 -5.29
CA THR A 511 4.89 20.60 -6.35
C THR A 511 6.37 20.69 -5.99
N ILE A 512 6.79 21.76 -5.31
CA ILE A 512 8.17 21.93 -4.82
C ILE A 512 8.38 21.12 -3.54
N ILE A 513 7.49 21.27 -2.56
CA ILE A 513 7.56 20.54 -1.28
C ILE A 513 7.63 19.04 -1.55
N ALA A 514 6.79 18.50 -2.44
CA ALA A 514 6.85 17.07 -2.73
C ALA A 514 8.17 16.61 -3.33
N LYS A 515 8.83 17.41 -4.16
CA LYS A 515 10.16 17.07 -4.69
C LYS A 515 11.21 17.04 -3.58
N GLU A 516 11.14 17.99 -2.65
CA GLU A 516 12.07 18.05 -1.51
C GLU A 516 11.82 16.90 -0.53
N THR A 517 10.56 16.64 -0.17
CA THR A 517 10.17 15.50 0.67
C THR A 517 10.57 14.17 0.05
N ILE A 518 10.37 13.96 -1.25
CA ILE A 518 10.78 12.74 -1.96
C ILE A 518 12.30 12.59 -1.98
N ARG A 519 13.04 13.69 -2.11
CA ARG A 519 14.51 13.65 -2.09
C ARG A 519 15.04 13.26 -0.71
N GLU A 520 14.42 13.75 0.36
CA GLU A 520 14.86 13.53 1.74
C GLU A 520 14.35 12.20 2.30
N THR A 521 13.11 11.85 1.98
CA THR A 521 12.43 10.61 2.38
C THR A 521 11.83 9.94 1.14
N PRO A 522 12.59 9.10 0.42
CA PRO A 522 12.10 8.48 -0.81
C PRO A 522 10.88 7.56 -0.63
N GLU A 523 10.78 6.88 0.51
CA GLU A 523 9.66 5.99 0.86
C GLU A 523 9.50 5.87 2.39
N ARG A 524 8.31 5.48 2.83
CA ARG A 524 8.01 5.11 4.22
C ARG A 524 7.27 3.79 4.26
N TYR A 525 7.74 2.92 5.16
CA TYR A 525 7.05 1.70 5.57
C TYR A 525 7.38 1.39 7.02
N GLU A 526 6.34 1.16 7.80
CA GLU A 526 6.44 0.69 9.18
C GLU A 526 5.84 -0.70 9.25
N TYR A 527 6.62 -1.65 9.79
CA TYR A 527 6.17 -3.02 9.95
C TYR A 527 5.25 -3.12 11.16
N GLU A 528 4.02 -3.57 10.94
CA GLU A 528 3.08 -3.93 12.00
C GLU A 528 3.02 -5.45 12.13
N ALA A 529 3.37 -5.95 13.33
CA ALA A 529 3.27 -7.38 13.61
C ALA A 529 1.80 -7.83 13.65
N PRO A 530 1.45 -9.04 13.16
CA PRO A 530 0.08 -9.55 13.18
C PRO A 530 -0.48 -9.80 14.59
N GLY A 531 0.39 -9.79 15.61
CA GLY A 531 0.04 -10.00 17.00
C GLY A 531 1.00 -9.25 17.91
N ARG A 532 1.07 -9.67 19.18
CA ARG A 532 1.91 -8.98 20.17
C ARG A 532 3.39 -9.11 19.79
N GLN A 533 4.06 -7.99 19.59
CA GLN A 533 5.52 -7.98 19.45
C GLN A 533 6.18 -8.07 20.83
N ILE A 534 7.17 -8.95 20.96
CA ILE A 534 7.98 -9.08 22.19
C ILE A 534 9.47 -8.96 21.86
N GLU A 535 10.25 -8.53 22.84
CA GLU A 535 11.70 -8.58 22.77
C GLU A 535 12.21 -9.92 23.31
N LEU A 536 13.31 -10.40 22.72
CA LEU A 536 14.01 -11.60 23.18
C LEU A 536 15.37 -11.18 23.73
N PRO A 537 15.71 -11.52 24.99
CA PRO A 537 17.09 -11.56 25.41
C PRO A 537 17.87 -12.44 24.44
N TYR A 538 18.94 -11.92 23.83
CA TYR A 538 19.76 -12.69 22.92
C TYR A 538 21.23 -12.27 22.99
N VAL A 539 22.13 -13.23 22.79
CA VAL A 539 23.59 -13.06 22.74
C VAL A 539 24.14 -13.83 21.54
N VAL A 540 25.14 -13.27 20.86
CA VAL A 540 25.91 -13.98 19.84
C VAL A 540 27.34 -14.16 20.35
N ASN A 541 27.86 -15.37 20.22
CA ASN A 541 29.24 -15.70 20.56
C ASN A 541 29.93 -16.35 19.36
N THR A 542 31.17 -15.93 19.08
CA THR A 542 31.98 -16.39 17.97
C THR A 542 33.23 -17.14 18.45
N PHE A 543 33.55 -18.22 17.75
CA PHE A 543 34.71 -19.09 18.03
C PHE A 543 35.42 -19.49 16.74
N LYS A 544 36.68 -19.91 16.87
CA LYS A 544 37.41 -20.52 15.75
C LYS A 544 36.69 -21.79 15.29
N GLY A 545 36.29 -21.79 14.02
CA GLY A 545 35.70 -22.92 13.33
C GLY A 545 36.73 -23.69 12.51
N LYS A 546 36.25 -24.54 11.59
CA LYS A 546 37.09 -25.32 10.67
C LYS A 546 37.33 -24.59 9.36
N ASP A 547 38.40 -24.95 8.65
CA ASP A 547 38.69 -24.49 7.29
C ASP A 547 38.70 -22.95 7.11
N GLY A 548 39.13 -22.23 8.16
CA GLY A 548 39.18 -20.76 8.17
C GLY A 548 37.84 -20.06 8.39
N ALA A 549 36.76 -20.81 8.64
CA ALA A 549 35.47 -20.27 9.06
C ALA A 549 35.44 -20.01 10.57
N SER A 550 34.42 -19.26 10.99
CA SER A 550 34.14 -18.98 12.39
C SER A 550 32.80 -19.60 12.77
N ASP A 551 32.78 -20.29 13.90
CA ASP A 551 31.56 -20.83 14.49
C ASP A 551 30.81 -19.69 15.18
N VAL A 552 29.52 -19.56 14.89
CA VAL A 552 28.65 -18.50 15.44
C VAL A 552 27.50 -19.15 16.20
N TYR A 553 27.42 -18.88 17.50
CA TYR A 553 26.35 -19.36 18.36
C TYR A 553 25.41 -18.22 18.69
N VAL A 554 24.13 -18.42 18.39
CA VAL A 554 23.07 -17.46 18.62
C VAL A 554 22.18 -17.98 19.74
N HIS A 555 22.34 -17.40 20.92
CA HIS A 555 21.62 -17.75 22.14
C HIS A 555 20.45 -16.79 22.32
N TYR A 556 19.27 -17.29 22.67
CA TYR A 556 18.11 -16.44 22.95
C TYR A 556 17.20 -17.06 24.01
N GLY A 557 16.48 -16.19 24.72
CA GLY A 557 15.46 -16.55 25.68
C GLY A 557 14.09 -16.07 25.21
N VAL A 558 13.08 -16.93 25.29
CA VAL A 558 11.69 -16.58 25.03
C VAL A 558 10.98 -16.45 26.38
N PRO A 559 10.42 -15.27 26.72
CA PRO A 559 9.62 -15.11 27.91
C PRO A 559 8.42 -16.05 27.91
N VAL A 560 8.29 -16.84 28.98
CA VAL A 560 7.16 -17.74 29.22
C VAL A 560 6.47 -17.36 30.53
N GLY A 561 5.14 -17.44 30.54
CA GLY A 561 4.35 -17.21 31.74
C GLY A 561 4.40 -18.40 32.69
N ASP A 562 3.45 -18.43 33.63
CA ASP A 562 3.28 -19.57 34.54
C ASP A 562 3.04 -20.86 33.75
N TYR A 563 3.67 -21.93 34.22
CA TYR A 563 3.59 -23.24 33.59
C TYR A 563 3.51 -24.33 34.67
N ASP A 564 2.93 -25.47 34.28
CA ASP A 564 2.88 -26.64 35.13
C ASP A 564 4.26 -27.32 35.17
N VAL A 565 4.97 -27.15 36.29
CA VAL A 565 6.30 -27.72 36.52
C VAL A 565 6.32 -29.25 36.53
N SER A 566 5.15 -29.90 36.65
CA SER A 566 5.03 -31.35 36.58
C SER A 566 4.96 -31.89 35.15
N LYS A 567 4.74 -31.02 34.15
CA LYS A 567 4.71 -31.40 32.73
C LYS A 567 6.08 -31.23 32.09
N ASP A 568 6.41 -32.14 31.18
CA ASP A 568 7.65 -32.07 30.38
C ASP A 568 7.64 -30.93 29.35
N ASN A 569 6.46 -30.49 28.91
CA ASN A 569 6.30 -29.46 27.90
C ASN A 569 5.15 -28.49 28.21
N ILE A 570 5.34 -27.22 27.84
CA ILE A 570 4.26 -26.25 27.66
C ILE A 570 3.61 -26.52 26.30
N GLU A 571 2.32 -26.85 26.29
CA GLU A 571 1.58 -27.25 25.09
C GLU A 571 1.26 -26.05 24.17
N VAL A 572 2.24 -25.65 23.36
CA VAL A 572 2.12 -24.60 22.35
C VAL A 572 2.81 -25.01 21.05
N THR A 573 2.35 -24.46 19.92
CA THR A 573 3.06 -24.56 18.64
C THR A 573 3.79 -23.25 18.39
N ALA A 574 5.10 -23.35 18.15
CA ALA A 574 5.95 -22.21 17.85
C ALA A 574 6.74 -22.42 16.55
N LYS A 575 7.15 -21.33 15.91
CA LYS A 575 8.17 -21.33 14.86
C LYS A 575 9.37 -20.52 15.35
N GLU A 576 10.56 -21.05 15.15
CA GLU A 576 11.83 -20.36 15.42
C GLU A 576 12.65 -20.28 14.13
N GLY A 577 13.41 -19.19 14.00
CA GLY A 577 14.35 -18.96 12.92
C GLY A 577 15.58 -18.22 13.42
N ALA A 578 16.77 -18.62 12.98
CA ALA A 578 17.94 -17.75 13.07
C ALA A 578 18.68 -17.68 11.73
N PHE A 579 19.24 -16.52 11.45
CA PHE A 579 19.72 -16.14 10.12
C PHE A 579 21.05 -15.39 10.25
N ILE A 580 22.01 -15.73 9.39
CA ILE A 580 23.26 -15.00 9.19
C ILE A 580 23.18 -14.33 7.82
N ILE A 581 23.26 -13.01 7.79
CA ILE A 581 23.08 -12.19 6.60
C ILE A 581 24.40 -11.47 6.29
N SER A 582 24.74 -11.40 5.00
CA SER A 582 25.92 -10.68 4.51
C SER A 582 25.71 -9.16 4.48
N ASP A 583 26.78 -8.39 4.29
CA ASP A 583 26.69 -6.95 4.01
C ASP A 583 25.89 -6.63 2.72
N SER A 584 25.77 -7.59 1.80
CA SER A 584 24.94 -7.49 0.58
C SER A 584 23.47 -7.89 0.81
N HIS A 585 23.07 -8.14 2.06
CA HIS A 585 21.75 -8.60 2.47
C HIS A 585 21.37 -9.99 1.95
N ASP A 586 22.35 -10.80 1.55
CA ASP A 586 22.13 -12.20 1.19
C ASP A 586 22.13 -13.07 2.45
N ILE A 587 21.16 -13.98 2.56
CA ILE A 587 21.15 -14.98 3.64
C ILE A 587 22.28 -15.99 3.37
N LEU A 588 23.33 -15.95 4.19
CA LEU A 588 24.49 -16.85 4.09
C LEU A 588 24.22 -18.20 4.77
N ALA A 589 23.46 -18.17 5.86
CA ALA A 589 23.05 -19.36 6.58
C ALA A 589 21.72 -19.11 7.30
N GLU A 590 20.86 -20.12 7.33
CA GLU A 590 19.58 -20.06 8.03
C GLU A 590 19.23 -21.40 8.65
N LYS A 591 18.47 -21.35 9.74
CA LYS A 591 17.88 -22.52 10.39
C LYS A 591 16.48 -22.14 10.85
N ARG A 592 15.48 -22.81 10.27
CA ARG A 592 14.06 -22.67 10.62
C ARG A 592 13.54 -23.96 11.21
N ARG A 593 12.70 -23.87 12.25
CA ARG A 593 12.09 -25.05 12.87
C ARG A 593 10.69 -24.73 13.40
N THR A 594 9.78 -25.69 13.24
CA THR A 594 8.51 -25.70 13.98
C THR A 594 8.69 -26.54 15.24
N ILE A 595 8.26 -26.00 16.38
CA ILE A 595 8.37 -26.60 17.70
C ILE A 595 6.96 -26.99 18.16
N TYR A 596 6.80 -28.25 18.52
CA TYR A 596 5.58 -28.78 19.14
C TYR A 596 5.85 -28.99 20.63
N GLY A 597 5.46 -28.00 21.43
CA GLY A 597 5.68 -27.95 22.86
C GLY A 597 7.06 -27.40 23.25
N LEU A 598 7.09 -26.44 24.18
CA LEU A 598 8.33 -25.92 24.76
C LEU A 598 8.75 -26.77 25.96
N ARG A 599 9.93 -27.37 25.91
CA ARG A 599 10.43 -28.26 26.98
C ARG A 599 10.66 -27.47 28.27
N THR A 600 10.06 -27.92 29.37
CA THR A 600 10.18 -27.24 30.67
C THR A 600 11.59 -27.33 31.26
N ALA A 601 12.37 -28.34 30.87
CA ALA A 601 13.79 -28.47 31.23
C ALA A 601 14.71 -27.37 30.66
N GLN A 602 14.23 -26.59 29.67
CA GLN A 602 14.97 -25.46 29.10
C GLN A 602 14.58 -24.11 29.75
N ILE A 603 13.75 -24.14 30.80
CA ILE A 603 13.29 -22.91 31.45
C ILE A 603 14.27 -22.52 32.54
N VAL A 604 14.79 -21.30 32.42
CA VAL A 604 15.56 -20.62 33.47
C VAL A 604 14.63 -19.62 34.15
N ARG A 605 14.66 -19.59 35.49
CA ARG A 605 13.80 -18.74 36.31
C ARG A 605 14.59 -17.55 36.83
N PHE A 606 13.99 -16.39 36.74
CA PHE A 606 14.46 -15.12 37.29
C PHE A 606 13.35 -14.52 38.15
N ASP A 607 13.66 -13.50 38.93
CA ASP A 607 12.68 -12.87 39.82
C ASP A 607 11.53 -12.21 39.04
N GLU A 608 11.82 -11.61 37.88
CA GLU A 608 10.84 -10.89 37.08
C GLU A 608 10.24 -11.71 35.93
N ALA A 609 10.90 -12.79 35.49
CA ALA A 609 10.48 -13.55 34.32
C ALA A 609 10.98 -15.01 34.31
N ASN A 610 10.27 -15.89 33.61
CA ASN A 610 10.79 -17.19 33.22
C ASN A 610 11.18 -17.15 31.74
N LEU A 611 12.36 -17.65 31.39
CA LEU A 611 12.83 -17.71 30.01
C LEU A 611 13.01 -19.15 29.56
N TRP A 612 12.35 -19.52 28.46
CA TRP A 612 12.72 -20.71 27.71
C TRP A 612 13.94 -20.41 26.84
N VAL A 613 15.09 -21.01 27.14
CA VAL A 613 16.37 -20.69 26.47
C VAL A 613 16.71 -21.71 25.39
N ASN A 614 17.24 -21.23 24.27
CA ASN A 614 17.69 -22.07 23.17
C ASN A 614 18.89 -21.45 22.44
N THR A 615 19.61 -22.29 21.68
CA THR A 615 20.77 -21.89 20.90
C THR A 615 20.69 -22.43 19.48
N GLN A 616 21.07 -21.60 18.52
CA GLN A 616 21.34 -22.03 17.15
C GLN A 616 22.80 -21.79 16.77
N ALA A 617 23.47 -22.84 16.31
CA ALA A 617 24.87 -22.80 15.90
C ALA A 617 24.99 -22.69 14.37
N PHE A 618 25.89 -21.86 13.89
CA PHE A 618 26.21 -21.64 12.49
C PHE A 618 27.72 -21.69 12.26
N SER A 619 28.12 -21.77 11.00
CA SER A 619 29.49 -21.52 10.57
C SER A 619 29.44 -20.54 9.41
N THR A 620 30.27 -19.49 9.45
CA THR A 620 30.31 -18.46 8.41
C THR A 620 31.73 -17.94 8.22
N SER A 621 31.99 -17.32 7.08
CA SER A 621 33.26 -16.66 6.82
C SER A 621 33.41 -15.39 7.67
N PRO A 622 34.64 -14.98 8.00
CA PRO A 622 34.89 -13.73 8.72
C PRO A 622 34.37 -12.48 8.00
N GLY A 623 34.11 -11.43 8.79
CA GLY A 623 33.66 -10.12 8.34
C GLY A 623 32.37 -9.68 9.02
N LYS A 624 31.88 -8.51 8.62
CA LYS A 624 30.67 -7.92 9.19
C LYS A 624 29.43 -8.70 8.75
N ARG A 625 28.57 -9.07 9.70
CA ARG A 625 27.37 -9.90 9.47
C ARG A 625 26.21 -9.36 10.25
N ASP A 626 25.02 -9.38 9.67
CA ASP A 626 23.80 -9.24 10.44
C ASP A 626 23.33 -10.60 10.91
N VAL A 627 22.96 -10.69 12.19
CA VAL A 627 22.40 -11.88 12.80
C VAL A 627 21.00 -11.58 13.26
N SER A 628 20.02 -12.33 12.75
CA SER A 628 18.61 -12.22 13.10
C SER A 628 18.15 -13.47 13.85
N VAL A 629 17.40 -13.30 14.93
CA VAL A 629 16.62 -14.34 15.60
C VAL A 629 15.16 -13.95 15.53
N GLU A 630 14.33 -14.90 15.12
CA GLU A 630 12.90 -14.69 14.94
C GLU A 630 12.11 -15.82 15.59
N PHE A 631 10.99 -15.46 16.21
CA PHE A 631 10.12 -16.40 16.92
C PHE A 631 8.66 -16.04 16.71
N GLU A 632 7.80 -17.04 16.59
CA GLU A 632 6.36 -16.88 16.41
C GLU A 632 5.58 -17.93 17.21
N LEU A 633 4.53 -17.53 17.92
CA LEU A 633 3.61 -18.41 18.65
C LEU A 633 2.21 -18.41 18.04
N GLY A 634 1.56 -19.58 18.07
CA GLY A 634 0.10 -19.69 17.90
C GLY A 634 -0.41 -19.10 16.59
N ALA A 635 0.31 -19.29 15.48
CA ALA A 635 0.00 -18.72 14.17
C ALA A 635 -0.01 -17.17 14.13
N GLY A 636 1.01 -16.54 14.73
CA GLY A 636 1.21 -15.09 14.64
C GLY A 636 0.69 -14.27 15.83
N THR A 637 0.06 -14.90 16.83
CA THR A 637 -0.45 -14.21 18.04
C THR A 637 0.63 -13.48 18.83
N THR A 638 1.86 -13.99 18.81
CA THR A 638 3.04 -13.32 19.34
C THR A 638 4.18 -13.52 18.36
N VAL A 639 4.90 -12.44 18.09
CA VAL A 639 6.04 -12.40 17.17
C VAL A 639 7.20 -11.73 17.86
N ALA A 640 8.41 -12.20 17.59
CA ALA A 640 9.63 -11.57 18.06
C ALA A 640 10.66 -11.58 16.94
N VAL A 641 11.34 -10.45 16.75
CA VAL A 641 12.44 -10.29 15.80
C VAL A 641 13.53 -9.51 16.52
N GLN A 642 14.74 -10.06 16.54
CA GLN A 642 15.91 -9.42 17.11
C GLN A 642 17.06 -9.51 16.12
N ARG A 643 17.58 -8.35 15.71
CA ARG A 643 18.64 -8.26 14.70
C ARG A 643 19.77 -7.38 15.21
N ARG A 644 21.01 -7.81 15.00
CA ARG A 644 22.20 -6.98 15.20
C ARG A 644 23.24 -7.25 14.15
N THR A 645 24.03 -6.23 13.89
CA THR A 645 25.31 -6.38 13.20
C THR A 645 26.39 -6.80 14.17
N ILE A 646 27.18 -7.80 13.81
CA ILE A 646 28.38 -8.25 14.50
C ILE A 646 29.58 -8.23 13.55
N ASP A 647 30.79 -8.11 14.11
CA ASP A 647 32.02 -8.39 13.38
C ASP A 647 32.43 -9.84 13.68
N VAL A 648 32.39 -10.71 12.68
CA VAL A 648 32.80 -12.10 12.83
C VAL A 648 34.31 -12.18 12.62
N PRO A 649 35.12 -12.43 13.67
CA PRO A 649 36.56 -12.39 13.56
C PRO A 649 37.09 -13.55 12.70
N GLY A 650 38.20 -13.30 12.00
CA GLY A 650 39.04 -14.34 11.42
C GLY A 650 40.12 -14.75 12.40
N PHE A 651 40.20 -16.03 12.73
CA PHE A 651 41.18 -16.56 13.69
C PHE A 651 42.44 -17.05 12.98
N GLU A 652 43.41 -16.17 12.81
CA GLU A 652 44.72 -16.49 12.22
C GLU A 652 45.55 -17.39 13.17
N GLU A 653 46.24 -18.39 12.63
CA GLU A 653 46.99 -19.37 13.44
C GLU A 653 48.24 -18.78 14.11
N ASP A 654 48.86 -17.75 13.51
CA ASP A 654 50.15 -17.21 13.96
C ASP A 654 50.03 -15.98 14.88
N ARG A 655 48.81 -15.63 15.30
CA ARG A 655 48.53 -14.46 16.12
C ARG A 655 47.74 -14.83 17.37
N LEU A 656 48.25 -14.41 18.53
CA LEU A 656 47.51 -14.49 19.78
C LEU A 656 46.15 -13.81 19.62
N SER A 657 45.09 -14.60 19.77
CA SER A 657 43.69 -14.18 19.69
C SER A 657 42.85 -14.97 20.68
N MET A 658 41.61 -14.54 20.89
CA MET A 658 40.66 -15.21 21.78
C MET A 658 39.27 -15.20 21.16
N SER A 659 38.45 -16.19 21.52
CA SER A 659 37.03 -16.21 21.21
C SER A 659 36.28 -15.12 21.97
N ASP A 660 34.99 -14.98 21.66
CA ASP A 660 34.10 -14.28 22.59
C ASP A 660 34.01 -15.02 23.92
N MET A 661 33.69 -14.27 24.98
CA MET A 661 33.38 -14.81 26.30
C MET A 661 31.92 -15.28 26.34
N MET A 662 31.71 -16.59 26.41
CA MET A 662 30.39 -17.19 26.59
C MET A 662 30.10 -17.30 28.08
N LEU A 663 29.09 -16.54 28.54
CA LEU A 663 28.55 -16.68 29.89
C LEU A 663 27.53 -17.80 29.90
N GLY A 664 27.49 -18.58 30.97
CA GLY A 664 26.58 -19.70 31.14
C GLY A 664 26.03 -19.84 32.55
N TYR A 665 24.88 -20.49 32.65
CA TYR A 665 24.25 -20.87 33.92
C TYR A 665 24.84 -22.16 34.50
N ALA A 666 25.43 -23.00 33.64
CA ALA A 666 26.13 -24.22 34.02
C ALA A 666 27.16 -24.61 32.96
N ILE A 667 28.25 -25.24 33.38
CA ILE A 667 29.23 -25.91 32.51
C ILE A 667 29.53 -27.28 33.12
N GLU A 668 29.37 -28.33 32.33
CA GLU A 668 29.59 -29.72 32.73
C GLU A 668 30.43 -30.46 31.70
N GLU A 669 31.19 -31.47 32.12
CA GLU A 669 31.93 -32.33 31.19
C GLU A 669 30.97 -33.28 30.44
N THR A 670 31.17 -33.44 29.13
CA THR A 670 30.41 -34.37 28.28
C THR A 670 31.34 -35.42 27.63
N PRO A 671 31.40 -36.64 28.18
CA PRO A 671 32.31 -37.67 27.70
C PRO A 671 32.02 -38.17 26.27
N ASP A 672 30.76 -38.10 25.82
CA ASP A 672 30.35 -38.54 24.49
C ASP A 672 30.31 -37.40 23.46
N GLY A 673 30.66 -36.18 23.87
CA GLY A 673 30.72 -34.98 23.03
C GLY A 673 29.34 -34.48 22.60
N LYS A 674 28.27 -34.85 23.30
CA LYS A 674 26.90 -34.40 23.02
C LYS A 674 26.39 -33.44 24.10
N PRO A 675 25.48 -32.53 23.75
CA PRO A 675 24.87 -31.65 24.74
C PRO A 675 24.05 -32.49 25.74
N LEU A 676 24.14 -32.14 27.02
CA LEU A 676 23.41 -32.84 28.09
C LEU A 676 21.92 -32.48 28.08
N ALA A 677 21.60 -31.25 27.68
CA ALA A 677 20.25 -30.77 27.47
C ALA A 677 20.06 -30.05 26.12
N ALA A 678 18.80 -29.89 25.70
CA ALA A 678 18.48 -29.12 24.50
C ALA A 678 18.84 -27.64 24.70
N GLY A 679 19.45 -27.03 23.68
CA GLY A 679 19.88 -25.62 23.74
C GLY A 679 21.30 -25.40 24.29
N GLU A 680 21.94 -26.44 24.84
CA GLU A 680 23.32 -26.38 25.29
C GLU A 680 24.32 -26.43 24.12
N VAL A 681 25.50 -25.84 24.34
CA VAL A 681 26.62 -25.82 23.39
C VAL A 681 27.72 -26.75 23.85
N VAL A 682 28.23 -27.57 22.93
CA VAL A 682 29.40 -28.41 23.21
C VAL A 682 30.66 -27.80 22.63
N ARG A 683 31.65 -27.52 23.49
CA ARG A 683 33.00 -27.09 23.08
C ARG A 683 34.05 -27.81 23.91
N LYS A 684 35.08 -28.32 23.25
CA LYS A 684 36.26 -28.96 23.90
C LYS A 684 35.91 -30.00 24.98
N GLY A 685 34.83 -30.76 24.81
CA GLY A 685 34.37 -31.78 25.77
C GLY A 685 33.53 -31.23 26.93
N LEU A 686 33.13 -29.96 26.89
CA LEU A 686 32.27 -29.30 27.86
C LEU A 686 30.90 -29.03 27.23
N SER A 687 29.83 -29.35 27.96
CA SER A 687 28.47 -28.92 27.68
C SER A 687 28.18 -27.64 28.46
N ILE A 688 27.78 -26.60 27.76
CA ILE A 688 27.60 -25.25 28.31
C ILE A 688 26.14 -24.87 28.16
N ASN A 689 25.47 -24.55 29.26
CA ASN A 689 24.15 -23.95 29.27
C ASN A 689 24.30 -22.42 29.21
N PRO A 690 24.07 -21.77 28.05
CA PRO A 690 24.40 -20.37 27.85
C PRO A 690 23.40 -19.42 28.52
N ALA A 691 23.88 -18.21 28.85
CA ALA A 691 23.10 -17.16 29.50
C ALA A 691 22.73 -16.02 28.51
N PRO A 692 21.64 -16.16 27.72
CA PRO A 692 21.26 -15.17 26.71
C PRO A 692 20.81 -13.83 27.30
N TRP A 693 20.35 -13.80 28.55
CA TRP A 693 19.98 -12.55 29.22
C TRP A 693 21.13 -11.89 29.98
N SER A 694 22.22 -12.64 30.24
CA SER A 694 23.36 -12.19 31.07
C SER A 694 22.92 -11.61 32.44
N VAL A 695 21.83 -12.15 32.98
CA VAL A 695 21.32 -11.89 34.34
C VAL A 695 21.64 -13.10 35.21
N PHE A 696 22.10 -12.88 36.43
CA PHE A 696 22.45 -13.91 37.41
C PHE A 696 21.96 -13.50 38.80
N ALA A 697 21.40 -14.42 39.56
CA ALA A 697 21.16 -14.18 40.98
C ALA A 697 22.48 -13.99 41.72
N VAL A 698 22.53 -13.13 42.74
CA VAL A 698 23.75 -12.88 43.53
C VAL A 698 24.33 -14.18 44.15
N ASP A 699 23.49 -15.15 44.51
CA ASP A 699 23.89 -16.44 45.08
C ASP A 699 24.19 -17.53 44.02
N GLN A 700 24.04 -17.22 42.73
CA GLN A 700 24.33 -18.14 41.63
C GLN A 700 25.77 -17.98 41.13
N PRO A 701 26.51 -19.09 40.90
CA PRO A 701 27.82 -19.02 40.24
C PRO A 701 27.71 -18.53 38.80
N ILE A 702 28.61 -17.63 38.41
CA ILE A 702 28.74 -17.15 37.02
C ILE A 702 29.78 -18.02 36.31
N TYR A 703 29.34 -18.83 35.36
CA TYR A 703 30.24 -19.61 34.53
C TYR A 703 30.65 -18.79 33.30
N LEU A 704 31.94 -18.78 32.99
CA LEU A 704 32.45 -18.17 31.76
C LEU A 704 33.34 -19.16 31.02
N TYR A 705 33.09 -19.35 29.72
CA TYR A 705 33.89 -20.16 28.81
C TYR A 705 34.52 -19.28 27.73
N PHE A 706 35.76 -19.57 27.39
CA PHE A 706 36.48 -18.91 26.30
C PHE A 706 37.58 -19.82 25.76
N GLU A 707 38.05 -19.48 24.57
CA GLU A 707 39.16 -20.14 23.92
C GLU A 707 40.24 -19.14 23.56
N VAL A 708 41.48 -19.62 23.58
CA VAL A 708 42.68 -18.85 23.25
C VAL A 708 43.37 -19.54 22.09
N TYR A 709 43.83 -18.75 21.12
CA TYR A 709 44.42 -19.25 19.89
C TYR A 709 45.79 -18.62 19.65
N GLY A 710 46.66 -19.34 18.95
CA GLY A 710 47.98 -18.82 18.53
C GLY A 710 48.97 -18.63 19.69
N LEU A 711 48.92 -19.51 20.71
CA LEU A 711 49.83 -19.48 21.84
C LEU A 711 51.27 -19.88 21.44
N SER A 712 52.25 -19.09 21.91
CA SER A 712 53.65 -19.29 21.56
C SER A 712 54.31 -20.40 22.38
N PRO A 713 54.98 -21.38 21.75
CA PRO A 713 55.65 -22.46 22.47
C PRO A 713 56.95 -21.98 23.12
N ASP A 714 57.23 -22.52 24.29
CA ASP A 714 58.54 -22.48 24.92
C ASP A 714 59.53 -23.43 24.20
N PRO A 715 60.83 -23.46 24.58
CA PRO A 715 61.80 -24.38 23.97
C PRO A 715 61.49 -25.88 24.13
N THR A 716 60.57 -26.26 25.02
CA THR A 716 60.12 -27.64 25.23
C THR A 716 58.84 -28.00 24.46
N GLY A 717 58.23 -27.01 23.80
CA GLY A 717 56.95 -27.14 23.10
C GLY A 717 55.72 -26.89 23.98
N SER A 718 55.92 -26.66 25.28
CA SER A 718 54.87 -26.28 26.23
C SER A 718 54.48 -24.82 26.03
N ARG A 719 53.23 -24.46 26.29
CA ARG A 719 52.72 -23.09 26.14
C ARG A 719 52.17 -22.62 27.47
N GLU A 720 52.62 -21.46 27.92
CA GLU A 720 52.21 -20.89 29.20
C GLU A 720 51.49 -19.57 28.98
N TYR A 721 50.37 -19.39 29.67
CA TYR A 721 49.60 -18.16 29.63
C TYR A 721 48.90 -17.91 30.96
N LYS A 722 48.50 -16.66 31.15
CA LYS A 722 47.84 -16.18 32.35
C LYS A 722 46.49 -15.61 31.97
N VAL A 723 45.46 -15.96 32.74
CA VAL A 723 44.11 -15.43 32.59
C VAL A 723 43.78 -14.57 33.80
N GLU A 724 43.28 -13.37 33.55
CA GLU A 724 42.81 -12.42 34.56
C GLU A 724 41.35 -12.08 34.25
N ALA A 725 40.45 -12.42 35.18
CA ALA A 725 39.03 -12.09 35.10
C ALA A 725 38.69 -11.07 36.19
N ILE A 726 38.06 -9.96 35.82
CA ILE A 726 37.74 -8.84 36.71
C ILE A 726 36.27 -8.48 36.55
N LEU A 727 35.49 -8.69 37.59
CA LEU A 727 34.10 -8.26 37.71
C LEU A 727 34.06 -6.93 38.47
N SER A 728 33.56 -5.88 37.82
CA SER A 728 33.54 -4.51 38.36
C SER A 728 32.14 -3.90 38.27
N LYS A 729 31.66 -3.27 39.35
CA LYS A 729 30.35 -2.60 39.36
C LYS A 729 30.40 -1.39 38.42
N LYS A 730 29.41 -1.23 37.55
CA LYS A 730 29.24 0.00 36.75
C LYS A 730 28.50 1.02 37.62
N ASP A 731 29.22 2.07 38.04
CA ASP A 731 28.59 3.15 38.81
C ASP A 731 27.48 3.83 37.99
N GLU A 732 26.27 3.94 38.56
CA GLU A 732 25.10 4.60 37.95
C GLU A 732 25.27 6.12 37.72
N ARG A 733 26.42 6.69 38.09
CA ARG A 733 26.73 8.13 37.93
C ARG A 733 28.01 8.34 37.14
N SER A 734 27.92 8.31 35.81
CA SER A 734 28.88 9.05 34.97
C SER A 734 28.35 9.28 33.55
N GLY A 735 27.64 10.39 33.38
CA GLY A 735 27.76 11.14 32.14
C GLY A 735 29.17 11.75 32.09
N ILE A 736 29.91 11.42 31.02
CA ILE A 736 31.09 12.13 30.51
C ILE A 736 32.01 12.72 31.60
N ALA A 737 32.94 11.93 32.15
CA ALA A 737 34.37 12.29 32.27
C ALA A 737 35.17 11.34 33.20
N LYS A 738 36.41 11.08 32.77
CA LYS A 738 37.60 10.60 33.50
C LYS A 738 37.71 9.10 33.81
N ALA A 739 38.51 8.43 32.98
CA ALA A 739 39.34 7.30 33.42
C ALA A 739 40.69 7.28 32.70
N ILE A 740 41.56 8.25 33.02
CA ILE A 740 43.02 8.03 33.02
C ILE A 740 43.58 8.69 34.28
N GLY A 741 43.99 7.85 35.24
CA GLY A 741 44.85 8.24 36.37
C GLY A 741 44.18 8.22 37.74
N GLY A 742 44.56 7.24 38.58
CA GLY A 742 44.37 7.34 40.04
C GLY A 742 44.01 6.05 40.77
N ILE A 743 45.02 5.21 41.02
CA ILE A 743 45.30 4.39 42.22
C ILE A 743 44.13 4.13 43.22
N PHE A 744 43.86 2.83 43.44
CA PHE A 744 43.45 2.18 44.70
C PHE A 744 42.76 3.07 45.74
N ARG A 745 41.43 3.18 45.65
CA ARG A 745 40.58 3.50 46.79
C ARG A 745 39.92 2.21 47.28
N ARG A 746 40.40 1.76 48.44
CA ARG A 746 39.97 0.58 49.20
C ARG A 746 38.55 0.84 49.72
N GLY A 747 37.52 0.35 49.03
CA GLY A 747 36.12 0.57 49.40
C GLY A 747 35.11 -0.26 48.60
N ASP A 748 35.22 -0.30 47.27
CA ASP A 748 34.18 -0.90 46.41
C ASP A 748 34.70 -2.20 45.77
N ARG A 749 34.19 -3.34 46.25
CA ARG A 749 34.76 -4.69 46.03
C ARG A 749 34.32 -5.29 44.69
N GLY A 750 35.12 -5.17 43.64
CA GLY A 750 35.03 -6.07 42.48
C GLY A 750 35.59 -7.47 42.78
N VAL A 751 35.17 -8.50 42.03
CA VAL A 751 35.78 -9.84 42.07
C VAL A 751 36.93 -9.87 41.07
N SER A 752 38.13 -10.30 41.49
CA SER A 752 39.26 -10.47 40.58
C SER A 752 39.90 -11.83 40.78
N LEU A 753 40.01 -12.59 39.69
CA LEU A 753 40.63 -13.90 39.63
C LEU A 753 41.81 -13.84 38.67
N THR A 754 42.92 -14.45 39.05
CA THR A 754 44.11 -14.55 38.22
C THR A 754 44.67 -15.95 38.32
N LEU A 755 44.72 -16.67 37.19
CA LEU A 755 45.15 -18.07 37.14
C LEU A 755 46.18 -18.31 36.03
N PRO A 756 47.27 -19.05 36.32
CA PRO A 756 48.19 -19.53 35.29
C PRO A 756 47.67 -20.84 34.66
N PHE A 757 47.91 -21.01 33.37
CA PHE A 757 47.55 -22.21 32.60
C PHE A 757 48.73 -22.67 31.75
N THR A 758 48.76 -23.97 31.47
CA THR A 758 49.75 -24.61 30.60
C THR A 758 49.04 -25.50 29.58
N SER A 759 49.36 -25.34 28.30
CA SER A 759 48.78 -26.11 27.21
C SER A 759 49.85 -26.78 26.35
N GLN A 760 49.51 -27.96 25.81
CA GLN A 760 50.33 -28.68 24.83
C GLN A 760 49.95 -28.32 23.38
N SER A 761 48.87 -27.57 23.19
CA SER A 761 48.30 -27.19 21.90
C SER A 761 48.40 -25.67 21.69
N PRO A 762 48.60 -25.19 20.44
CA PRO A 762 48.57 -23.75 20.14
C PRO A 762 47.21 -23.11 20.46
N ASP A 763 46.16 -23.91 20.45
CA ASP A 763 44.80 -23.51 20.77
C ASP A 763 44.33 -24.26 22.03
N ASP A 764 43.73 -23.54 22.98
CA ASP A 764 43.26 -24.08 24.26
C ASP A 764 41.88 -23.52 24.64
N GLY A 765 41.11 -24.27 25.44
CA GLY A 765 39.77 -23.87 25.90
C GLY A 765 39.66 -24.00 27.41
N GLN A 766 39.20 -22.94 28.07
CA GLN A 766 39.13 -22.88 29.52
C GLN A 766 37.76 -22.35 29.96
N TYR A 767 37.36 -22.75 31.17
CA TYR A 767 36.25 -22.14 31.87
C TYR A 767 36.66 -21.68 33.27
N LEU A 768 36.05 -20.59 33.73
CA LEU A 768 36.18 -20.11 35.09
C LEU A 768 34.80 -20.04 35.73
N ILE A 769 34.78 -20.14 37.06
CA ILE A 769 33.59 -19.93 37.88
C ILE A 769 33.88 -18.72 38.77
N LEU A 770 33.03 -17.71 38.67
CA LEU A 770 33.08 -16.53 39.52
C LEU A 770 31.93 -16.57 40.51
N ASP A 771 32.28 -16.37 41.78
CA ASP A 771 31.33 -16.27 42.88
C ASP A 771 31.04 -14.79 43.15
N ALA A 772 29.76 -14.42 43.06
CA ALA A 772 29.27 -13.08 43.26
C ALA A 772 28.49 -12.90 44.57
N GLU A 773 28.45 -13.88 45.48
CA GLU A 773 27.59 -13.88 46.69
C GLU A 773 27.79 -12.65 47.60
N ASN A 774 28.97 -12.04 47.55
CA ASN A 774 29.31 -10.84 48.33
C ASN A 774 29.15 -9.52 47.57
N GLN A 775 28.50 -9.54 46.41
CA GLN A 775 28.22 -8.39 45.57
C GLN A 775 26.80 -7.86 45.82
N GLU A 776 26.61 -6.57 45.57
CA GLU A 776 25.26 -6.00 45.61
C GLU A 776 24.59 -6.18 44.24
N PRO A 777 23.25 -6.31 44.19
CA PRO A 777 22.52 -6.26 42.93
C PRO A 777 22.86 -5.01 42.11
N GLY A 778 22.88 -5.13 40.79
CA GLY A 778 23.15 -4.05 39.86
C GLY A 778 23.92 -4.46 38.61
N LEU A 779 24.29 -3.46 37.80
CA LEU A 779 25.02 -3.66 36.56
C LEU A 779 26.53 -3.79 36.80
N TYR A 780 27.15 -4.82 36.22
CA TYR A 780 28.58 -5.09 36.31
C TYR A 780 29.20 -5.25 34.91
N SER A 781 30.49 -4.94 34.80
CA SER A 781 31.33 -5.25 33.65
C SER A 781 32.32 -6.34 34.05
N LEU A 782 32.29 -7.46 33.32
CA LEU A 782 33.25 -8.55 33.43
C LEU A 782 34.28 -8.43 32.32
N THR A 783 35.53 -8.13 32.70
CA THR A 783 36.67 -8.07 31.79
C THR A 783 37.50 -9.35 31.92
N LEU A 784 37.81 -9.98 30.79
CA LEU A 784 38.67 -11.14 30.71
C LEU A 784 39.91 -10.77 29.89
N LYS A 785 41.09 -10.95 30.48
CA LYS A 785 42.38 -10.70 29.83
C LYS A 785 43.23 -11.95 29.83
N VAL A 786 43.74 -12.31 28.66
CA VAL A 786 44.66 -13.43 28.45
C VAL A 786 46.02 -12.87 28.06
N SER A 787 47.07 -13.31 28.75
CA SER A 787 48.46 -12.90 28.50
C SER A 787 49.34 -14.13 28.25
N ASP A 788 49.88 -14.25 27.05
CA ASP A 788 50.89 -15.27 26.70
C ASP A 788 52.22 -14.88 27.36
N THR A 789 52.74 -15.74 28.25
CA THR A 789 53.94 -15.42 29.03
C THR A 789 55.22 -15.50 28.20
N ILE A 790 55.19 -16.27 27.10
CA ILE A 790 56.31 -16.47 26.20
C ILE A 790 56.42 -15.31 25.22
N SER A 791 55.35 -14.99 24.50
CA SER A 791 55.35 -13.86 23.55
C SER A 791 55.18 -12.50 24.19
N ARG A 792 54.73 -12.44 25.45
CA ARG A 792 54.37 -11.22 26.20
C ARG A 792 53.28 -10.39 25.53
N LYS A 793 52.50 -11.00 24.64
CA LYS A 793 51.31 -10.39 24.05
C LYS A 793 50.11 -10.67 24.95
N SER A 794 49.13 -9.78 24.91
CA SER A 794 47.86 -9.97 25.61
C SER A 794 46.69 -9.59 24.72
N VAL A 795 45.56 -10.25 24.96
CA VAL A 795 44.25 -9.95 24.36
C VAL A 795 43.22 -9.88 25.49
N ASP A 796 42.21 -9.05 25.32
CA ASP A 796 41.15 -8.89 26.31
C ASP A 796 39.78 -8.68 25.66
N THR A 797 38.73 -9.04 26.39
CA THR A 797 37.34 -8.75 26.06
C THR A 797 36.59 -8.34 27.31
N SER A 798 35.45 -7.69 27.13
CA SER A 798 34.57 -7.30 28.22
C SER A 798 33.12 -7.55 27.87
N LYS A 799 32.33 -7.98 28.85
CA LYS A 799 30.89 -8.15 28.71
C LYS A 799 30.18 -7.63 29.94
N ASP A 800 29.07 -6.94 29.72
CA ASP A 800 28.19 -6.50 30.79
C ASP A 800 27.26 -7.63 31.22
N LEU A 801 26.97 -7.68 32.51
CA LEU A 801 26.00 -8.58 33.13
C LEU A 801 25.28 -7.88 34.27
N PHE A 802 24.10 -8.35 34.62
CA PHE A 802 23.32 -7.84 35.75
C PHE A 802 23.25 -8.88 36.85
N LEU A 803 23.44 -8.44 38.10
CA LEU A 803 23.21 -9.25 39.29
C LEU A 803 21.86 -8.86 39.90
N GLU A 804 20.95 -9.81 40.05
CA GLU A 804 19.65 -9.62 40.71
C GLU A 804 19.68 -9.98 42.20
#